data_AF-A0A353PXB3-F1
#
_entry.id   AF-A0A353PXB3-F1
#
_cell.length_a   1.000
_cell.length_b   1.000
_cell.length_c   1.000
_cell.angle_alpha   90.00
_cell.angle_beta   90.00
_cell.angle_gamma   90.00
#
_symmetry.space_group_name_H-M   'P 1'
#
loop_
_entity.id
_entity.type
_entity.pdbx_description
1 polymer ?
#
loop_
_entity_poly.entity_id
_entity_poly.type
_entity_poly.pdbx_seq_one_letter_code
_entity_poly.pdbx_strand_id
1 'polypeptide(L)'
;MNKRILTQNDFSDTAIARNETLFTLANGNLGLRGDFEERDACFHKGTYINGFYDTEPIQYGEVGYGYAENHQTILNLPDPKLIETKINGEKLSLLSGRIKNFQHSLDFEKGLLSREFIWEEKSESAVKLTTRRLVSFSENSVAAIEYKLTALEKNLSVELISGIDTGVRNISSEEDPRVGSKFSSKPLIIDSLRADPKCLGFTAHTRHSNLSLAGSVRHSYSFENSNADTIQKNMKREFLVEDDLVLEKCSFVLEEGETFRLIKYISYEHMKNEERDSLGGIEKVVEKTQATLDKLEAKGFESLVLSQSMYLKAFWDIAAIEIEGDTECEQALYCNLFHLLQSSGKDGKTSIAAKGLTAEGYEGHFFWDTEAYICPVFTYLKPDLAQKLLEYRYAILPQAKKRSQTMALKGALYPWRTINGEETSAYYPAGTAQYHINADIMYALKKYMQSGNNPQFNTNQALEMGIETARMWMSLGSFIESKDNQFCINLVTGPDEYTACVNNNAYTNVMAQENLKFSIALVKQYGKSVNGIEEVSEAELGSWQEAVDRMYIPYDENLGIIPQDDSFMDKAEWNFAETPREKYPLLLHYHPLVIYRHRVLKQPDLVLAQFMLSNRFTLAEKKRNFRFYEPLTTGDSSLSHCIHSIVACEVGDYEKAFSYFEKTAQMDIADMHGNTKDGIHTAAMAGSWMSVVYGFAGFRDADAQWCFNPALPKKWSKLSFSLILASSVLDIVITKTSTSYSLRCGNDLELWHRNKAFTLKEGESQSFCLSPDLEAVIFDLDGVITDTADLHYQAWKKISDIYGLAFDREVNERLRGVSREESMAIILSHNKKEMSEAMRKQIAEEKNKLYVASLESLSPKDILPGIKELFDALKQGGIKIALASSSRNARRGCEKLELLTFFDGIADISKLPLSKPAPDIFLEAARLVDAWPQNCVGIEDAQAGIDAIRDAGMFSIGIGDVKNADILLSSTKDLDLSQIQKLFF
;
A
#
# COMPACT_ATOMS: atom_id res chain seq x y z
N MET A 1 17.85 -11.10 18.20
CA MET A 1 16.45 -11.11 17.72
C MET A 1 16.37 -12.10 16.56
N ASN A 2 15.44 -13.07 16.58
CA ASN A 2 15.23 -13.97 15.44
C ASN A 2 14.23 -13.33 14.47
N LYS A 3 14.67 -13.00 13.27
CA LYS A 3 13.86 -12.34 12.24
C LYS A 3 12.68 -13.17 11.72
N ARG A 4 12.69 -14.49 11.89
CA ARG A 4 11.63 -15.40 11.43
C ARG A 4 10.60 -15.75 12.51
N ILE A 5 10.81 -15.28 13.74
CA ILE A 5 9.98 -15.63 14.90
C ILE A 5 9.67 -14.38 15.70
N LEU A 6 8.39 -14.06 15.88
CA LEU A 6 7.97 -13.06 16.87
C LEU A 6 7.97 -13.72 18.26
N THR A 7 8.60 -13.11 19.26
CA THR A 7 8.74 -13.72 20.60
C THR A 7 8.44 -12.71 21.70
N GLN A 8 7.68 -13.14 22.69
CA GLN A 8 7.49 -12.52 24.00
C GLN A 8 8.16 -13.41 25.06
N ASN A 9 9.15 -12.87 25.78
CA ASN A 9 9.91 -13.61 26.80
C ASN A 9 9.40 -13.37 28.24
N ASP A 10 8.46 -12.45 28.42
CA ASP A 10 7.87 -12.15 29.73
C ASP A 10 6.39 -11.89 29.56
N PHE A 11 5.59 -12.42 30.49
CA PHE A 11 4.16 -12.13 30.55
C PHE A 11 3.94 -10.71 31.11
N SER A 12 3.06 -9.94 30.46
CA SER A 12 2.75 -8.56 30.83
C SER A 12 1.27 -8.25 30.61
N ASP A 13 0.55 -7.96 31.69
CA ASP A 13 -0.89 -7.67 31.67
C ASP A 13 -1.26 -6.50 30.75
N THR A 14 -0.40 -5.48 30.69
CA THR A 14 -0.62 -4.29 29.87
C THR A 14 -0.49 -4.55 28.36
N ALA A 15 0.11 -5.67 27.96
CA ALA A 15 0.36 -6.00 26.55
C ALA A 15 -0.63 -7.03 25.99
N ILE A 16 -1.54 -7.58 26.81
CA ILE A 16 -2.46 -8.67 26.43
C ILE A 16 -3.23 -8.32 25.15
N ALA A 17 -3.92 -7.19 25.13
CA ALA A 17 -4.81 -6.83 24.03
C ALA A 17 -4.08 -6.70 22.68
N ARG A 18 -2.87 -6.11 22.68
CA ARG A 18 -2.03 -6.00 21.48
C ARG A 18 -1.48 -7.37 21.07
N ASN A 19 -0.96 -8.14 22.02
CA ASN A 19 -0.31 -9.42 21.73
C ASN A 19 -1.32 -10.46 21.22
N GLU A 20 -2.53 -10.48 21.75
CA GLU A 20 -3.61 -11.30 21.18
C GLU A 20 -3.85 -11.03 19.69
N THR A 21 -3.73 -9.78 19.23
CA THR A 21 -3.76 -9.47 17.80
C THR A 21 -2.53 -10.04 17.09
N LEU A 22 -1.32 -9.70 17.56
CA LEU A 22 -0.07 -10.06 16.89
C LEU A 22 0.17 -11.58 16.79
N PHE A 23 -0.30 -12.33 17.77
CA PHE A 23 -0.18 -13.79 17.83
C PHE A 23 -1.41 -14.54 17.27
N THR A 24 -2.27 -13.85 16.53
CA THR A 24 -3.39 -14.48 15.79
C THR A 24 -2.89 -15.49 14.77
N LEU A 25 -3.62 -16.59 14.63
CA LEU A 25 -3.46 -17.58 13.56
C LEU A 25 -4.71 -17.63 12.69
N ALA A 26 -4.53 -17.67 11.38
CA ALA A 26 -5.63 -17.80 10.42
C ALA A 26 -5.19 -18.57 9.17
N ASN A 27 -6.11 -18.79 8.23
CA ASN A 27 -5.80 -19.44 6.95
C ASN A 27 -6.60 -18.89 5.76
N GLY A 28 -7.17 -17.69 5.89
CA GLY A 28 -8.03 -17.04 4.90
C GLY A 28 -9.52 -17.38 5.04
N ASN A 29 -9.84 -18.48 5.73
CA ASN A 29 -11.20 -18.91 6.03
C ASN A 29 -11.50 -18.83 7.53
N LEU A 30 -10.72 -19.53 8.36
CA LEU A 30 -10.84 -19.55 9.82
C LEU A 30 -9.75 -18.66 10.44
N GLY A 31 -10.12 -17.88 11.46
CA GLY A 31 -9.20 -17.10 12.28
C GLY A 31 -9.42 -17.38 13.76
N LEU A 32 -8.32 -17.58 14.47
CA LEU A 32 -8.25 -17.75 15.92
C LEU A 32 -7.32 -16.68 16.48
N ARG A 33 -7.91 -15.74 17.23
CA ARG A 33 -7.16 -14.68 17.89
C ARG A 33 -6.08 -15.28 18.81
N GLY A 34 -4.99 -14.56 19.00
CA GLY A 34 -3.79 -14.98 19.74
C GLY A 34 -3.99 -15.12 21.26
N ASP A 35 -5.23 -15.14 21.74
CA ASP A 35 -5.55 -15.37 23.14
C ASP A 35 -5.15 -16.79 23.59
N PHE A 36 -4.86 -16.92 24.88
CA PHE A 36 -4.42 -18.20 25.47
C PHE A 36 -5.57 -19.21 25.57
N GLU A 37 -5.24 -20.48 25.75
CA GLU A 37 -6.24 -21.53 25.93
C GLU A 37 -7.03 -21.37 27.23
N GLU A 38 -6.39 -20.82 28.27
CA GLU A 38 -7.02 -20.52 29.55
C GLU A 38 -7.98 -19.31 29.45
N ARG A 39 -8.94 -19.20 30.38
CA ARG A 39 -9.91 -18.09 30.38
C ARG A 39 -9.37 -16.80 30.99
N ASP A 40 -8.43 -16.88 31.92
CA ASP A 40 -7.81 -15.71 32.52
C ASP A 40 -6.79 -15.06 31.57
N ALA A 41 -6.33 -13.86 31.89
CA ALA A 41 -5.36 -13.11 31.08
C ALA A 41 -5.80 -12.91 29.61
N CYS A 42 -7.08 -12.63 29.39
CA CYS A 42 -7.68 -12.42 28.07
C CYS A 42 -8.33 -11.03 28.01
N PHE A 43 -8.07 -10.30 26.93
CA PHE A 43 -8.80 -9.09 26.57
C PHE A 43 -10.05 -9.45 25.76
N HIS A 44 -9.91 -10.26 24.69
CA HIS A 44 -11.04 -10.69 23.87
C HIS A 44 -10.83 -12.08 23.28
N LYS A 45 -11.79 -12.99 23.50
CA LYS A 45 -11.81 -14.30 22.85
C LYS A 45 -12.35 -14.15 21.43
N GLY A 46 -11.51 -14.38 20.42
CA GLY A 46 -11.89 -14.21 19.01
C GLY A 46 -11.81 -15.51 18.21
N THR A 47 -12.93 -15.92 17.62
CA THR A 47 -13.00 -16.97 16.60
C THR A 47 -13.86 -16.49 15.44
N TYR A 48 -13.31 -16.46 14.23
CA TYR A 48 -13.95 -15.83 13.07
C TYR A 48 -13.92 -16.76 11.86
N ILE A 49 -15.00 -16.77 11.08
CA ILE A 49 -15.02 -17.32 9.72
C ILE A 49 -15.19 -16.16 8.75
N ASN A 50 -14.33 -16.10 7.73
CA ASN A 50 -14.34 -15.05 6.73
C ASN A 50 -15.68 -15.04 5.98
N GLY A 51 -16.32 -13.89 5.91
CA GLY A 51 -17.65 -13.77 5.31
C GLY A 51 -18.79 -14.44 6.10
N PHE A 52 -18.57 -14.83 7.37
CA PHE A 52 -19.65 -15.25 8.28
C PHE A 52 -20.09 -14.06 9.15
N TYR A 53 -21.21 -13.45 8.77
CA TYR A 53 -21.70 -12.18 9.31
C TYR A 53 -23.18 -12.25 9.63
N ASP A 54 -23.71 -11.28 10.36
CA ASP A 54 -25.15 -11.00 10.41
C ASP A 54 -25.43 -9.56 9.98
N THR A 55 -26.70 -9.26 9.74
CA THR A 55 -27.16 -7.93 9.32
C THR A 55 -28.16 -7.33 10.29
N GLU A 56 -28.21 -6.01 10.36
CA GLU A 56 -29.27 -5.29 11.05
C GLU A 56 -29.58 -3.95 10.35
N PRO A 57 -30.85 -3.48 10.38
CA PRO A 57 -31.21 -2.20 9.77
C PRO A 57 -30.42 -1.02 10.36
N ILE A 58 -29.98 -0.10 9.52
CA ILE A 58 -29.35 1.14 9.95
C ILE A 58 -30.44 2.11 10.42
N GLN A 59 -30.28 2.64 11.64
CA GLN A 59 -31.16 3.67 12.17
C GLN A 59 -30.66 5.05 11.78
N TYR A 60 -31.42 5.72 10.90
CA TYR A 60 -31.18 7.13 10.54
C TYR A 60 -32.18 8.05 11.26
N GLY A 61 -31.72 9.24 11.63
CA GLY A 61 -32.63 10.31 12.08
C GLY A 61 -33.53 10.83 10.95
N GLU A 62 -33.02 10.81 9.71
CA GLU A 62 -33.75 11.12 8.49
C GLU A 62 -33.24 10.20 7.36
N VAL A 63 -34.15 9.50 6.69
CA VAL A 63 -33.80 8.53 5.64
C VAL A 63 -33.83 9.20 4.27
N GLY A 64 -32.71 9.14 3.55
CA GLY A 64 -32.63 9.49 2.13
C GLY A 64 -32.84 8.28 1.22
N TYR A 65 -33.42 8.48 0.02
CA TYR A 65 -33.50 7.43 -0.98
C TYR A 65 -32.10 6.94 -1.36
N GLY A 66 -31.91 5.63 -1.41
CA GLY A 66 -30.62 5.02 -1.74
C GLY A 66 -29.57 5.07 -0.63
N TYR A 67 -29.93 5.46 0.60
CA TYR A 67 -29.05 5.21 1.76
C TYR A 67 -28.85 3.71 1.97
N ALA A 68 -27.72 3.33 2.56
CA ALA A 68 -27.49 1.95 2.94
C ALA A 68 -28.58 1.50 3.92
N GLU A 69 -29.21 0.37 3.66
CA GLU A 69 -30.35 -0.09 4.47
C GLU A 69 -29.89 -0.85 5.72
N ASN A 70 -28.84 -1.67 5.59
CA ASN A 70 -28.39 -2.58 6.63
C ASN A 70 -26.90 -2.39 6.94
N HIS A 71 -26.54 -2.46 8.22
CA HIS A 71 -25.17 -2.71 8.63
C HIS A 71 -24.88 -4.21 8.54
N GLN A 72 -23.64 -4.58 8.31
CA GLN A 72 -23.16 -5.96 8.27
C GLN A 72 -22.07 -6.10 9.33
N THR A 73 -22.01 -7.19 10.08
CA THR A 73 -20.89 -7.37 11.04
C THR A 73 -20.48 -8.82 11.09
N ILE A 74 -19.17 -9.08 10.92
CA ILE A 74 -18.58 -10.40 11.15
C ILE A 74 -18.87 -10.86 12.58
N LEU A 75 -19.22 -12.14 12.75
CA LEU A 75 -19.61 -12.65 14.05
C LEU A 75 -18.43 -13.29 14.78
N ASN A 76 -18.35 -13.03 16.09
CA ASN A 76 -17.52 -13.83 16.98
C ASN A 76 -18.22 -15.17 17.24
N LEU A 77 -17.58 -16.26 16.86
CA LEU A 77 -18.13 -17.60 16.86
C LEU A 77 -17.73 -18.37 18.13
N PRO A 78 -18.49 -19.41 18.52
CA PRO A 78 -18.16 -20.21 19.69
C PRO A 78 -16.70 -20.61 19.75
N ASP A 79 -16.05 -20.39 20.90
CA ASP A 79 -14.62 -20.52 21.06
C ASP A 79 -14.21 -21.97 21.36
N PRO A 80 -13.47 -22.64 20.47
CA PRO A 80 -13.05 -24.01 20.66
C PRO A 80 -11.72 -24.11 21.42
N LYS A 81 -11.10 -23.00 21.82
CA LYS A 81 -9.72 -22.98 22.37
C LYS A 81 -9.65 -23.33 23.86
N LEU A 82 -10.79 -23.26 24.57
CA LEU A 82 -10.86 -23.44 26.02
C LEU A 82 -10.15 -24.71 26.51
N ILE A 83 -9.09 -24.53 27.31
CA ILE A 83 -8.44 -25.55 28.13
C ILE A 83 -8.09 -24.89 29.48
N GLU A 84 -8.71 -25.35 30.56
CA GLU A 84 -8.36 -24.95 31.92
C GLU A 84 -7.74 -26.13 32.68
N THR A 85 -6.71 -25.86 33.46
CA THR A 85 -6.01 -26.88 34.25
C THR A 85 -6.05 -26.49 35.72
N LYS A 86 -6.34 -27.46 36.59
CA LYS A 86 -6.09 -27.37 38.03
C LYS A 86 -5.05 -28.40 38.43
N ILE A 87 -4.07 -27.95 39.22
CA ILE A 87 -3.01 -28.77 39.79
C ILE A 87 -3.25 -28.81 41.29
N ASN A 88 -3.43 -30.01 41.86
CA ASN A 88 -3.74 -30.24 43.27
C ASN A 88 -4.95 -29.44 43.79
N GLY A 89 -5.88 -29.11 42.88
CA GLY A 89 -7.07 -28.29 43.17
C GLY A 89 -6.89 -26.78 43.00
N GLU A 90 -5.65 -26.27 42.82
CA GLU A 90 -5.38 -24.87 42.51
C GLU A 90 -5.43 -24.64 40.98
N LYS A 91 -6.10 -23.57 40.55
CA LYS A 91 -6.21 -23.22 39.12
C LYS A 91 -4.86 -22.72 38.60
N LEU A 92 -4.37 -23.30 37.51
CA LEU A 92 -3.25 -22.77 36.75
C LEU A 92 -3.69 -21.42 36.16
N SER A 93 -3.08 -20.33 36.65
CA SER A 93 -3.41 -18.96 36.28
C SER A 93 -2.14 -18.15 36.03
N LEU A 94 -2.15 -17.36 34.96
CA LEU A 94 -1.06 -16.44 34.61
C LEU A 94 -1.07 -15.17 35.45
N LEU A 95 -2.25 -14.73 35.89
CA LEU A 95 -2.42 -13.49 36.66
C LEU A 95 -2.09 -13.67 38.15
N SER A 96 -2.32 -14.86 38.70
CA SER A 96 -2.22 -15.11 40.14
C SER A 96 -1.15 -16.14 40.54
N GLY A 97 -0.63 -16.91 39.57
CA GLY A 97 0.42 -17.90 39.79
C GLY A 97 1.83 -17.34 39.63
N ARG A 98 2.84 -18.08 40.12
CA ARG A 98 4.25 -17.73 39.91
C ARG A 98 4.75 -18.38 38.61
N ILE A 99 5.04 -17.54 37.62
CA ILE A 99 5.52 -17.96 36.30
C ILE A 99 7.04 -17.85 36.22
N LYS A 100 7.70 -18.87 35.68
CA LYS A 100 9.14 -18.86 35.35
C LYS A 100 9.35 -19.25 33.89
N ASN A 101 10.40 -18.70 33.28
CA ASN A 101 10.84 -19.02 31.91
C ASN A 101 9.69 -18.92 30.89
N PHE A 102 8.89 -17.85 30.96
CA PHE A 102 7.82 -17.65 30.01
C PHE A 102 8.39 -17.40 28.61
N GLN A 103 7.87 -18.11 27.62
CA GLN A 103 8.15 -17.85 26.23
C GLN A 103 6.87 -18.06 25.45
N HIS A 104 6.50 -17.07 24.65
CA HIS A 104 5.39 -17.14 23.72
C HIS A 104 5.87 -16.67 22.36
N SER A 105 5.75 -17.51 21.34
CA SER A 105 6.39 -17.26 20.05
C SER A 105 5.54 -17.71 18.87
N LEU A 106 5.54 -16.92 17.80
CA LEU A 106 4.94 -17.25 16.51
C LEU A 106 6.06 -17.44 15.48
N ASP A 107 6.19 -18.66 14.98
CA ASP A 107 7.11 -19.02 13.90
C ASP A 107 6.43 -18.79 12.55
N PHE A 108 6.88 -17.77 11.80
CA PHE A 108 6.25 -17.38 10.53
C PHE A 108 6.51 -18.39 9.40
N GLU A 109 7.60 -19.15 9.46
CA GLU A 109 7.93 -20.16 8.44
C GLU A 109 7.11 -21.44 8.63
N LYS A 110 6.67 -21.72 9.85
CA LYS A 110 5.82 -22.88 10.17
C LYS A 110 4.35 -22.53 10.41
N GLY A 111 4.01 -21.27 10.63
CA GLY A 111 2.67 -20.82 11.00
C GLY A 111 2.22 -21.42 12.33
N LEU A 112 3.16 -21.54 13.27
CA LEU A 112 2.99 -22.28 14.51
C LEU A 112 3.15 -21.34 15.70
N LEU A 113 2.09 -21.20 16.47
CA LEU A 113 2.12 -20.51 17.75
C LEU A 113 2.58 -21.49 18.83
N SER A 114 3.59 -21.13 19.61
CA SER A 114 4.11 -21.95 20.70
C SER A 114 4.19 -21.14 21.98
N ARG A 115 3.84 -21.76 23.10
CA ARG A 115 3.99 -21.16 24.43
C ARG A 115 4.63 -22.18 25.37
N GLU A 116 5.56 -21.74 26.19
CA GLU A 116 6.21 -22.55 27.21
C GLU A 116 6.41 -21.73 28.48
N PHE A 117 6.12 -22.32 29.64
CA PHE A 117 6.50 -21.77 30.93
C PHE A 117 6.46 -22.83 32.03
N ILE A 118 7.07 -22.50 33.17
CA ILE A 118 6.93 -23.25 34.41
C ILE A 118 5.98 -22.49 35.32
N TRP A 119 4.97 -23.18 35.84
CA TRP A 119 4.03 -22.67 36.81
C TRP A 119 4.31 -23.30 38.18
N GLU A 120 4.49 -22.47 39.19
CA GLU A 120 4.71 -22.91 40.57
C GLU A 120 3.46 -22.64 41.42
N GLU A 121 2.97 -23.70 42.06
CA GLU A 121 1.91 -23.65 43.05
C GLU A 121 2.41 -22.98 44.35
N LYS A 122 1.49 -22.43 45.15
CA LYS A 122 1.83 -21.88 46.49
C LYS A 122 2.37 -22.94 47.46
N SER A 123 2.12 -24.22 47.19
CA SER A 123 2.53 -25.37 48.01
C SER A 123 3.90 -25.98 47.62
N GLU A 124 4.69 -25.29 46.78
CA GLU A 124 6.01 -25.73 46.28
C GLU A 124 5.95 -26.99 45.39
N SER A 125 5.01 -27.01 44.44
CA SER A 125 4.96 -27.96 43.32
C SER A 125 5.07 -27.21 42.00
N ALA A 126 5.80 -27.77 41.03
CA ALA A 126 6.06 -27.14 39.74
C ALA A 126 5.58 -28.00 38.57
N VAL A 127 4.86 -27.38 37.64
CA VAL A 127 4.45 -28.00 36.37
C VAL A 127 4.99 -27.19 35.21
N LYS A 128 5.53 -27.87 34.20
CA LYS A 128 5.88 -27.24 32.93
C LYS A 128 4.69 -27.37 31.98
N LEU A 129 4.23 -26.24 31.45
CA LEU A 129 3.25 -26.19 30.36
C LEU A 129 3.95 -25.86 29.05
N THR A 130 3.70 -26.67 28.03
CA THR A 130 4.06 -26.36 26.63
C THR A 130 2.81 -26.49 25.76
N THR A 131 2.48 -25.46 24.98
CA THR A 131 1.42 -25.49 23.98
C THR A 131 1.95 -25.21 22.59
N ARG A 132 1.35 -25.85 21.59
CA ARG A 132 1.55 -25.57 20.16
C ARG A 132 0.20 -25.47 19.46
N ARG A 133 -0.04 -24.43 18.68
CA ARG A 133 -1.31 -24.18 18.00
C ARG A 133 -1.10 -23.79 16.54
N LEU A 134 -1.97 -24.27 15.66
CA LEU A 134 -2.03 -23.88 14.25
C LEU A 134 -3.47 -23.78 13.73
N VAL A 135 -3.67 -22.96 12.70
CA VAL A 135 -4.86 -22.93 11.85
C VAL A 135 -4.42 -23.31 10.44
N SER A 136 -4.90 -24.44 9.93
CA SER A 136 -4.25 -25.13 8.81
C SER A 136 -4.37 -24.38 7.50
N PHE A 137 -3.24 -24.08 6.85
CA PHE A 137 -3.24 -23.55 5.47
C PHE A 137 -3.68 -24.56 4.41
N SER A 138 -3.62 -25.86 4.69
CA SER A 138 -3.94 -26.94 3.73
C SER A 138 -5.35 -27.51 3.90
N GLU A 139 -6.02 -27.23 5.02
CA GLU A 139 -7.38 -27.68 5.32
C GLU A 139 -8.16 -26.48 5.90
N ASN A 140 -8.97 -25.82 5.05
CA ASN A 140 -9.56 -24.51 5.33
C ASN A 140 -10.40 -24.42 6.62
N SER A 141 -11.03 -25.53 7.03
CA SER A 141 -11.92 -25.60 8.18
C SER A 141 -11.26 -26.04 9.48
N VAL A 142 -9.93 -26.20 9.52
CA VAL A 142 -9.23 -26.93 10.58
C VAL A 142 -8.30 -26.05 11.41
N ALA A 143 -8.35 -26.24 12.73
CA ALA A 143 -7.33 -25.82 13.67
C ALA A 143 -6.94 -26.98 14.60
N ALA A 144 -5.77 -26.90 15.23
CA ALA A 144 -5.34 -27.89 16.21
C ALA A 144 -4.49 -27.27 17.31
N ILE A 145 -4.62 -27.81 18.52
CA ILE A 145 -3.85 -27.43 19.70
C ILE A 145 -3.20 -28.68 20.27
N GLU A 146 -1.89 -28.66 20.48
CA GLU A 146 -1.20 -29.58 21.36
C GLU A 146 -0.96 -28.89 22.71
N TYR A 147 -1.32 -29.57 23.80
CA TYR A 147 -1.17 -29.11 25.17
C TYR A 147 -0.44 -30.18 25.98
N LYS A 148 0.75 -29.85 26.48
CA LYS A 148 1.61 -30.76 27.26
C LYS A 148 1.81 -30.26 28.68
N LEU A 149 1.55 -31.11 29.65
CA LEU A 149 1.83 -30.87 31.07
C LEU A 149 2.89 -31.87 31.54
N THR A 150 4.01 -31.37 32.06
CA THR A 150 5.07 -32.20 32.64
C THR A 150 5.18 -31.92 34.12
N ALA A 151 5.05 -32.96 34.96
CA ALA A 151 5.33 -32.85 36.38
C ALA A 151 6.84 -32.75 36.60
N LEU A 152 7.31 -31.61 37.12
CA LEU A 152 8.74 -31.40 37.36
C LEU A 152 9.17 -31.91 38.73
N GLU A 153 8.28 -31.80 39.72
CA GLU A 153 8.55 -32.13 41.11
C GLU A 153 7.32 -32.79 41.73
N LYS A 154 7.50 -33.98 42.34
CA LYS A 154 6.43 -34.74 43.01
C LYS A 154 5.32 -35.20 42.06
N ASN A 155 4.42 -36.04 42.59
CA ASN A 155 3.23 -36.45 41.88
C ASN A 155 2.16 -35.35 41.95
N LEU A 156 1.49 -35.08 40.83
CA LEU A 156 0.49 -34.03 40.69
C LEU A 156 -0.90 -34.62 40.44
N SER A 157 -1.90 -34.19 41.20
CA SER A 157 -3.31 -34.46 40.86
C SER A 157 -3.78 -33.41 39.86
N VAL A 158 -4.15 -33.84 38.65
CA VAL A 158 -4.53 -32.94 37.55
C VAL A 158 -6.01 -33.06 37.26
N GLU A 159 -6.71 -31.93 37.19
CA GLU A 159 -8.04 -31.80 36.58
C GLU A 159 -7.93 -30.88 35.37
N LEU A 160 -8.20 -31.41 34.18
CA LEU A 160 -8.17 -30.66 32.93
C LEU A 160 -9.59 -30.55 32.36
N ILE A 161 -10.01 -29.33 32.05
CA ILE A 161 -11.32 -29.00 31.50
C ILE A 161 -11.10 -28.44 30.10
N SER A 162 -11.46 -29.20 29.07
CA SER A 162 -11.35 -28.74 27.68
C SER A 162 -12.72 -28.73 27.03
N GLY A 163 -13.05 -27.68 26.28
CA GLY A 163 -14.38 -27.57 25.71
C GLY A 163 -14.56 -26.52 24.63
N ILE A 164 -15.82 -26.24 24.34
CA ILE A 164 -16.28 -25.16 23.46
C ILE A 164 -17.09 -24.19 24.30
N ASP A 165 -16.74 -22.90 24.22
CA ASP A 165 -17.48 -21.81 24.84
C ASP A 165 -18.41 -21.15 23.80
N THR A 166 -19.70 -21.41 23.89
CA THR A 166 -20.71 -20.83 22.99
C THR A 166 -21.29 -19.50 23.50
N GLY A 167 -20.82 -19.02 24.65
CA GLY A 167 -21.28 -17.80 25.32
C GLY A 167 -20.56 -16.53 24.86
N VAL A 168 -19.71 -16.64 23.84
CA VAL A 168 -18.94 -15.51 23.28
C VAL A 168 -19.85 -14.41 22.72
N ARG A 169 -19.30 -13.19 22.68
CA ARG A 169 -20.00 -12.01 22.16
C ARG A 169 -19.05 -11.19 21.30
N ASN A 170 -19.63 -10.43 20.37
CA ASN A 170 -18.91 -9.39 19.65
C ASN A 170 -18.55 -8.23 20.59
N ILE A 171 -17.47 -7.50 20.27
CA ILE A 171 -17.08 -6.26 20.94
C ILE A 171 -18.14 -5.20 20.65
N SER A 172 -18.61 -4.52 21.69
CA SER A 172 -19.41 -3.30 21.59
C SER A 172 -18.54 -2.09 21.84
N SER A 173 -18.58 -1.05 20.99
CA SER A 173 -17.92 0.23 21.22
C SER A 173 -18.89 1.38 20.98
N GLU A 174 -18.94 2.31 21.93
CA GLU A 174 -19.79 3.51 21.85
C GLU A 174 -19.01 4.76 21.38
N GLU A 175 -17.69 4.80 21.55
CA GLU A 175 -16.87 6.00 21.34
C GLU A 175 -16.29 6.14 19.93
N ASP A 176 -15.90 5.04 19.28
CA ASP A 176 -15.38 5.06 17.90
C ASP A 176 -16.36 4.33 16.96
N PRO A 177 -16.97 5.03 15.98
CA PRO A 177 -17.91 4.42 15.03
C PRO A 177 -17.25 3.44 14.05
N ARG A 178 -15.93 3.31 14.06
CA ARG A 178 -15.16 2.36 13.24
C ARG A 178 -14.91 1.03 13.96
N VAL A 179 -15.22 0.95 15.26
CA VAL A 179 -14.97 -0.23 16.11
C VAL A 179 -16.28 -0.72 16.71
N GLY A 180 -16.47 -2.04 16.69
CA GLY A 180 -17.52 -2.73 17.43
C GLY A 180 -18.84 -2.91 16.67
N SER A 181 -19.56 -3.95 17.08
CA SER A 181 -20.89 -4.30 16.55
C SER A 181 -22.01 -3.55 17.25
N LYS A 182 -23.08 -3.21 16.51
CA LYS A 182 -24.31 -2.61 17.05
C LYS A 182 -25.52 -3.51 16.81
N PHE A 183 -25.52 -4.67 17.44
CA PHE A 183 -26.68 -5.56 17.40
C PHE A 183 -27.70 -5.22 18.49
N SER A 184 -28.96 -5.03 18.09
CA SER A 184 -30.12 -4.87 18.99
C SER A 184 -30.59 -6.19 19.60
N SER A 185 -30.15 -7.33 19.06
CA SER A 185 -30.48 -8.68 19.55
C SER A 185 -29.30 -9.64 19.40
N LYS A 186 -29.34 -10.84 20.01
CA LYS A 186 -28.26 -11.84 19.86
C LYS A 186 -28.21 -12.30 18.38
N PRO A 187 -27.14 -12.02 17.62
CA PRO A 187 -27.09 -12.27 16.17
C PRO A 187 -26.89 -13.77 15.85
N LEU A 188 -26.14 -14.47 16.71
CA LEU A 188 -25.93 -15.91 16.58
C LEU A 188 -26.86 -16.69 17.53
N ILE A 189 -27.66 -17.59 16.97
CA ILE A 189 -28.58 -18.46 17.69
C ILE A 189 -28.00 -19.87 17.75
N ILE A 190 -27.79 -20.40 18.94
CA ILE A 190 -27.33 -21.77 19.16
C ILE A 190 -28.53 -22.71 19.03
N ASP A 191 -28.47 -23.64 18.08
CA ASP A 191 -29.52 -24.63 17.82
C ASP A 191 -29.37 -25.88 18.69
N SER A 192 -28.13 -26.38 18.85
CA SER A 192 -27.87 -27.59 19.61
C SER A 192 -26.45 -27.60 20.18
N LEU A 193 -26.31 -28.27 21.33
CA LEU A 193 -25.05 -28.53 22.01
C LEU A 193 -24.92 -30.03 22.25
N ARG A 194 -23.74 -30.59 22.02
CA ARG A 194 -23.48 -32.02 22.19
C ARG A 194 -22.14 -32.27 22.85
N ALA A 195 -22.15 -32.94 23.99
CA ALA A 195 -20.96 -33.51 24.62
C ALA A 195 -21.08 -35.03 24.62
N ASP A 196 -20.27 -35.71 23.81
CA ASP A 196 -20.20 -37.16 23.78
C ASP A 196 -18.74 -37.66 23.75
N PRO A 197 -18.49 -38.95 24.06
CA PRO A 197 -17.12 -39.48 24.13
C PRO A 197 -16.30 -39.43 22.84
N LYS A 198 -16.96 -39.32 21.67
CA LYS A 198 -16.31 -39.24 20.35
C LYS A 198 -15.98 -37.79 19.99
N CYS A 199 -16.86 -36.84 20.32
CA CYS A 199 -16.64 -35.43 20.05
C CYS A 199 -17.55 -34.50 20.86
N LEU A 200 -17.05 -33.28 21.07
CA LEU A 200 -17.85 -32.13 21.50
C LEU A 200 -18.30 -31.37 20.26
N GLY A 201 -19.47 -30.75 20.27
CA GLY A 201 -19.91 -29.96 19.14
C GLY A 201 -21.12 -29.09 19.41
N PHE A 202 -21.40 -28.22 18.45
CA PHE A 202 -22.56 -27.34 18.44
C PHE A 202 -23.04 -27.08 17.00
N THR A 203 -24.28 -26.65 16.87
CA THR A 203 -24.83 -26.08 15.63
C THR A 203 -25.43 -24.71 15.94
N ALA A 204 -25.31 -23.78 15.00
CA ALA A 204 -25.84 -22.42 15.16
C ALA A 204 -26.25 -21.82 13.81
N HIS A 205 -27.08 -20.78 13.86
CA HIS A 205 -27.45 -19.98 12.70
C HIS A 205 -27.51 -18.49 13.03
N THR A 206 -27.36 -17.67 11.99
CA THR A 206 -27.52 -16.22 12.08
C THR A 206 -28.99 -15.83 12.06
N ARG A 207 -29.31 -14.68 12.65
CA ARG A 207 -30.68 -14.22 12.81
C ARG A 207 -31.25 -13.67 11.51
N HIS A 208 -30.47 -12.93 10.72
CA HIS A 208 -30.97 -12.21 9.55
C HIS A 208 -30.24 -12.58 8.25
N SER A 209 -28.95 -12.88 8.28
CA SER A 209 -28.13 -13.12 7.07
C SER A 209 -28.28 -14.51 6.44
N ASN A 210 -29.11 -15.37 7.02
CA ASN A 210 -29.39 -16.72 6.53
C ASN A 210 -28.14 -17.61 6.38
N LEU A 211 -27.27 -17.62 7.39
CA LEU A 211 -26.09 -18.49 7.44
C LEU A 211 -26.20 -19.48 8.60
N SER A 212 -25.71 -20.70 8.39
CA SER A 212 -25.66 -21.75 9.41
C SER A 212 -24.24 -22.29 9.53
N LEU A 213 -23.88 -22.72 10.74
CA LEU A 213 -22.58 -23.33 11.01
C LEU A 213 -22.68 -24.52 11.98
N ALA A 214 -21.71 -25.41 11.88
CA ALA A 214 -21.44 -26.42 12.88
C ALA A 214 -19.95 -26.39 13.24
N GLY A 215 -19.67 -26.56 14.53
CA GLY A 215 -18.31 -26.74 15.04
C GLY A 215 -18.20 -28.06 15.80
N SER A 216 -17.11 -28.79 15.57
CA SER A 216 -16.80 -30.02 16.28
C SER A 216 -15.36 -30.00 16.82
N VAL A 217 -15.18 -30.58 18.00
CA VAL A 217 -13.89 -30.76 18.67
C VAL A 217 -13.68 -32.23 19.00
N ARG A 218 -12.46 -32.72 18.81
CA ARG A 218 -12.02 -34.04 19.26
C ARG A 218 -10.71 -33.97 20.04
N HIS A 219 -10.66 -34.73 21.13
CA HIS A 219 -9.48 -34.88 21.95
C HIS A 219 -8.79 -36.23 21.72
N SER A 220 -7.47 -36.20 21.63
CA SER A 220 -6.60 -37.39 21.59
C SER A 220 -5.55 -37.26 22.70
N TYR A 221 -5.38 -38.32 23.49
CA TYR A 221 -4.56 -38.30 24.70
C TYR A 221 -3.42 -39.31 24.60
N SER A 222 -2.25 -38.92 25.13
CA SER A 222 -1.12 -39.81 25.31
C SER A 222 -0.33 -39.39 26.55
N PHE A 223 0.38 -40.33 27.16
CA PHE A 223 1.34 -40.04 28.23
C PHE A 223 2.72 -40.51 27.79
N GLU A 224 3.73 -39.70 28.07
CA GLU A 224 5.13 -39.98 27.79
C GLU A 224 5.84 -40.32 29.12
N ASN A 225 6.87 -41.18 29.07
CA ASN A 225 7.65 -41.64 30.24
C ASN A 225 6.86 -42.38 31.32
N SER A 226 5.74 -42.99 30.96
CA SER A 226 4.81 -43.66 31.89
C SER A 226 4.78 -45.18 31.66
N ASN A 227 4.47 -45.96 32.70
CA ASN A 227 4.31 -47.41 32.57
C ASN A 227 3.04 -47.73 31.77
N ALA A 228 3.19 -48.38 30.61
CA ALA A 228 2.16 -48.61 29.59
C ALA A 228 0.81 -49.17 30.10
N ASP A 229 0.81 -49.94 31.20
CA ASP A 229 -0.38 -50.56 31.80
C ASP A 229 -1.17 -49.66 32.78
N THR A 230 -0.60 -48.53 33.24
CA THR A 230 -1.17 -47.69 34.31
C THR A 230 -2.07 -46.55 33.77
N ILE A 231 -1.92 -46.23 32.49
CA ILE A 231 -2.25 -44.91 31.91
C ILE A 231 -3.69 -44.81 31.39
N GLN A 232 -4.23 -45.87 30.78
CA GLN A 232 -5.60 -45.87 30.24
C GLN A 232 -6.66 -46.30 31.25
N LYS A 233 -6.27 -46.88 32.40
CA LYS A 233 -7.22 -47.42 33.40
C LYS A 233 -7.64 -46.45 34.50
N ASN A 234 -6.94 -45.33 34.69
CA ASN A 234 -7.17 -44.43 35.83
C ASN A 234 -7.56 -42.98 35.47
N MET A 235 -7.60 -42.59 34.19
CA MET A 235 -8.12 -41.28 33.78
C MET A 235 -9.65 -41.30 33.78
N LYS A 236 -10.27 -40.48 34.65
CA LYS A 236 -11.73 -40.32 34.67
C LYS A 236 -12.12 -39.21 33.70
N ARG A 237 -13.08 -39.49 32.83
CA ARG A 237 -13.60 -38.54 31.82
C ARG A 237 -15.08 -38.31 32.08
N GLU A 238 -15.49 -37.06 32.08
CA GLU A 238 -16.88 -36.63 32.21
C GLU A 238 -17.22 -35.70 31.04
N PHE A 239 -18.37 -35.92 30.42
CA PHE A 239 -18.86 -35.12 29.28
C PHE A 239 -20.16 -34.47 29.69
N LEU A 240 -20.24 -33.17 29.52
CA LEU A 240 -21.37 -32.41 30.03
C LEU A 240 -21.58 -31.12 29.25
N VAL A 241 -22.83 -30.68 29.28
CA VAL A 241 -23.26 -29.39 28.77
C VAL A 241 -23.72 -28.57 29.98
N GLU A 242 -23.04 -27.45 30.23
CA GLU A 242 -23.30 -26.53 31.35
C GLU A 242 -23.56 -25.14 30.75
N ASP A 243 -24.81 -24.68 30.75
CA ASP A 243 -25.24 -23.41 30.15
C ASP A 243 -24.78 -23.27 28.68
N ASP A 244 -23.89 -22.31 28.41
CA ASP A 244 -23.30 -22.06 27.08
C ASP A 244 -22.01 -22.88 26.84
N LEU A 245 -21.68 -23.86 27.69
CA LEU A 245 -20.43 -24.62 27.63
C LEU A 245 -20.65 -26.08 27.25
N VAL A 246 -19.80 -26.59 26.36
CA VAL A 246 -19.72 -28.00 26.00
C VAL A 246 -18.35 -28.52 26.42
N LEU A 247 -18.30 -29.35 27.47
CA LEU A 247 -17.07 -29.64 28.18
C LEU A 247 -16.76 -31.14 28.23
N GLU A 248 -15.46 -31.44 28.22
CA GLU A 248 -14.88 -32.68 28.70
C GLU A 248 -13.98 -32.36 29.91
N LYS A 249 -14.28 -33.00 31.05
CA LYS A 249 -13.47 -32.92 32.27
C LYS A 249 -12.67 -34.22 32.41
N CYS A 250 -11.36 -34.11 32.54
CA CYS A 250 -10.42 -35.23 32.70
C CYS A 250 -9.70 -35.11 34.04
N SER A 251 -9.73 -36.16 34.86
CA SER A 251 -8.98 -36.23 36.12
C SER A 251 -8.01 -37.41 36.12
N PHE A 252 -6.74 -37.15 36.46
CA PHE A 252 -5.67 -38.14 36.50
C PHE A 252 -4.54 -37.71 37.46
N VAL A 253 -3.61 -38.62 37.75
CA VAL A 253 -2.38 -38.33 38.49
C VAL A 253 -1.22 -38.38 37.51
N LEU A 254 -0.32 -37.41 37.59
CA LEU A 254 0.92 -37.36 36.82
C LEU A 254 2.10 -37.60 37.77
N GLU A 255 2.87 -38.66 37.56
CA GLU A 255 4.07 -38.93 38.37
C GLU A 255 5.22 -37.99 37.98
N GLU A 256 6.18 -37.79 38.90
CA GLU A 256 7.35 -36.95 38.65
C GLU A 256 8.10 -37.39 37.37
N GLY A 257 8.33 -36.45 36.45
CA GLY A 257 8.98 -36.70 35.16
C GLY A 257 8.06 -37.21 34.04
N GLU A 258 6.82 -37.59 34.35
CA GLU A 258 5.82 -37.94 33.33
C GLU A 258 5.29 -36.69 32.62
N THR A 259 4.90 -36.87 31.36
CA THR A 259 4.26 -35.83 30.57
C THR A 259 2.91 -36.29 30.04
N PHE A 260 1.85 -35.58 30.41
CA PHE A 260 0.55 -35.71 29.80
C PHE A 260 0.51 -34.87 28.52
N ARG A 261 -0.08 -35.43 27.46
CA ARG A 261 -0.25 -34.76 26.18
C ARG A 261 -1.68 -34.88 25.69
N LEU A 262 -2.30 -33.75 25.42
CA LEU A 262 -3.58 -33.61 24.72
C LEU A 262 -3.33 -33.02 23.33
N ILE A 263 -3.89 -33.65 22.29
CA ILE A 263 -4.14 -33.00 21.02
C ILE A 263 -5.64 -32.71 20.91
N LYS A 264 -5.99 -31.46 20.68
CA LYS A 264 -7.34 -30.99 20.40
C LYS A 264 -7.45 -30.64 18.91
N TYR A 265 -8.20 -31.43 18.16
CA TYR A 265 -8.55 -31.15 16.77
C TYR A 265 -9.87 -30.39 16.71
N ILE A 266 -9.93 -29.37 15.86
CA ILE A 266 -11.05 -28.44 15.77
C ILE A 266 -11.47 -28.34 14.31
N SER A 267 -12.78 -28.41 14.03
CA SER A 267 -13.33 -28.22 12.69
C SER A 267 -14.58 -27.35 12.70
N TYR A 268 -14.63 -26.36 11.80
CA TYR A 268 -15.80 -25.51 11.52
C TYR A 268 -16.26 -25.64 10.08
N GLU A 269 -17.53 -25.86 9.87
CA GLU A 269 -18.12 -25.86 8.53
C GLU A 269 -19.36 -24.98 8.53
N HIS A 270 -19.59 -24.27 7.43
CA HIS A 270 -20.72 -23.36 7.29
C HIS A 270 -21.41 -23.53 5.93
N MET A 271 -22.65 -23.05 5.85
CA MET A 271 -23.51 -23.13 4.68
C MET A 271 -24.52 -21.99 4.66
N LYS A 272 -25.25 -21.83 3.56
CA LYS A 272 -26.43 -20.95 3.49
C LYS A 272 -27.67 -21.66 4.05
N ASN A 273 -28.59 -20.92 4.68
CA ASN A 273 -29.80 -21.50 5.30
C ASN A 273 -30.77 -22.11 4.28
N GLU A 274 -30.82 -21.61 3.05
CA GLU A 274 -31.63 -22.21 1.98
C GLU A 274 -31.25 -23.68 1.72
N GLU A 275 -29.97 -24.02 1.94
CA GLU A 275 -29.47 -25.39 1.86
C GLU A 275 -29.74 -26.16 3.17
N ARG A 276 -29.87 -25.48 4.32
CA ARG A 276 -30.19 -26.08 5.64
C ARG A 276 -31.60 -26.65 5.66
N ASP A 277 -32.56 -25.89 5.11
CA ASP A 277 -33.99 -26.26 5.09
C ASP A 277 -34.29 -27.40 4.09
N SER A 278 -33.29 -27.81 3.30
CA SER A 278 -33.33 -29.09 2.58
C SER A 278 -33.21 -30.27 3.55
N LEU A 279 -33.82 -31.41 3.24
CA LEU A 279 -33.82 -32.61 4.09
C LEU A 279 -32.39 -33.00 4.55
N GLY A 280 -32.10 -32.79 5.84
CA GLY A 280 -30.85 -33.17 6.52
C GLY A 280 -29.67 -32.22 6.27
N GLY A 281 -29.90 -30.95 5.92
CA GLY A 281 -28.83 -30.01 5.56
C GLY A 281 -27.80 -29.78 6.66
N ILE A 282 -28.23 -29.43 7.87
CA ILE A 282 -27.31 -29.15 8.99
C ILE A 282 -26.62 -30.42 9.50
N GLU A 283 -27.31 -31.56 9.47
CA GLU A 283 -26.74 -32.87 9.83
C GLU A 283 -25.56 -33.24 8.91
N LYS A 284 -25.65 -32.95 7.61
CA LYS A 284 -24.54 -33.15 6.67
C LYS A 284 -23.32 -32.27 7.00
N VAL A 285 -23.53 -31.05 7.46
CA VAL A 285 -22.44 -30.16 7.90
C VAL A 285 -21.78 -30.73 9.16
N VAL A 286 -22.57 -31.20 10.11
CA VAL A 286 -22.08 -31.90 11.31
C VAL A 286 -21.29 -33.17 10.93
N GLU A 287 -21.80 -33.99 10.01
CA GLU A 287 -21.10 -35.18 9.50
C GLU A 287 -19.77 -34.81 8.83
N LYS A 288 -19.74 -33.72 8.04
CA LYS A 288 -18.52 -33.23 7.41
C LYS A 288 -17.46 -32.83 8.44
N THR A 289 -17.83 -32.07 9.48
CA THR A 289 -16.88 -31.72 10.55
C THR A 289 -16.32 -32.97 11.23
N GLN A 290 -17.17 -33.97 11.53
CA GLN A 290 -16.71 -35.21 12.18
C GLN A 290 -15.82 -36.05 11.27
N ALA A 291 -16.14 -36.17 9.98
CA ALA A 291 -15.32 -36.90 9.01
C ALA A 291 -13.94 -36.25 8.84
N THR A 292 -13.88 -34.91 8.87
CA THR A 292 -12.61 -34.17 8.90
C THR A 292 -11.81 -34.54 10.15
N LEU A 293 -12.44 -34.54 11.34
CA LEU A 293 -11.76 -34.93 12.58
C LEU A 293 -11.27 -36.39 12.57
N ASP A 294 -12.06 -37.33 12.03
CA ASP A 294 -11.66 -38.74 11.86
C ASP A 294 -10.37 -38.86 11.02
N LYS A 295 -10.28 -38.11 9.92
CA LYS A 295 -9.09 -38.04 9.04
C LYS A 295 -7.88 -37.43 9.75
N LEU A 296 -8.07 -36.38 10.54
CA LEU A 296 -6.99 -35.70 11.25
C LEU A 296 -6.40 -36.55 12.38
N GLU A 297 -7.26 -37.19 13.16
CA GLU A 297 -6.84 -38.09 14.23
C GLU A 297 -5.99 -39.25 13.70
N ALA A 298 -6.39 -39.84 12.56
CA ALA A 298 -5.63 -40.90 11.92
C ALA A 298 -4.26 -40.46 11.39
N LYS A 299 -4.11 -39.20 10.94
CA LYS A 299 -2.85 -38.65 10.43
C LYS A 299 -1.92 -38.13 11.53
N GLY A 300 -2.47 -37.61 12.62
CA GLY A 300 -1.72 -37.01 13.71
C GLY A 300 -1.34 -35.54 13.51
N PHE A 301 -1.12 -34.84 14.63
CA PHE A 301 -0.78 -33.40 14.68
C PHE A 301 0.47 -33.03 13.87
N GLU A 302 1.54 -33.85 13.93
CA GLU A 302 2.79 -33.55 13.20
C GLU A 302 2.61 -33.55 11.68
N SER A 303 1.63 -34.31 11.15
CA SER A 303 1.30 -34.28 9.73
C SER A 303 0.72 -32.92 9.31
N LEU A 304 -0.08 -32.29 10.17
CA LEU A 304 -0.59 -30.93 9.95
C LEU A 304 0.55 -29.91 9.96
N VAL A 305 1.44 -29.99 10.96
CA VAL A 305 2.61 -29.10 11.07
C VAL A 305 3.50 -29.21 9.82
N LEU A 306 3.77 -30.44 9.35
CA LEU A 306 4.58 -30.68 8.16
C LEU A 306 3.91 -30.12 6.90
N SER A 307 2.62 -30.42 6.68
CA SER A 307 1.87 -29.91 5.52
C SER A 307 1.82 -28.38 5.50
N GLN A 308 1.64 -27.74 6.65
CA GLN A 308 1.62 -26.30 6.78
C GLN A 308 3.00 -25.69 6.52
N SER A 309 4.05 -26.27 7.07
CA SER A 309 5.43 -25.82 6.86
C SER A 309 5.82 -25.93 5.38
N MET A 310 5.36 -26.95 4.66
CA MET A 310 5.56 -27.07 3.21
C MET A 310 4.84 -25.97 2.43
N TYR A 311 3.59 -25.66 2.80
CA TYR A 311 2.83 -24.57 2.18
C TYR A 311 3.53 -23.22 2.37
N LEU A 312 3.92 -22.92 3.62
CA LEU A 312 4.58 -21.66 3.95
C LEU A 312 5.99 -21.58 3.38
N LYS A 313 6.73 -22.68 3.29
CA LYS A 313 8.01 -22.72 2.58
C LYS A 313 7.85 -22.30 1.11
N ALA A 314 6.82 -22.78 0.43
CA ALA A 314 6.56 -22.39 -0.96
C ALA A 314 6.18 -20.90 -1.09
N PHE A 315 5.48 -20.34 -0.11
CA PHE A 315 5.21 -18.91 -0.06
C PHE A 315 6.48 -18.09 0.20
N TRP A 316 7.26 -18.45 1.22
CA TRP A 316 8.48 -17.74 1.61
C TRP A 316 9.61 -17.86 0.60
N ASP A 317 9.62 -18.90 -0.23
CA ASP A 317 10.53 -19.03 -1.36
C ASP A 317 10.43 -17.86 -2.36
N ILE A 318 9.29 -17.16 -2.38
CA ILE A 318 9.06 -15.95 -3.18
C ILE A 318 8.97 -14.70 -2.30
N ALA A 319 8.21 -14.77 -1.20
CA ALA A 319 7.83 -13.60 -0.40
C ALA A 319 8.92 -13.12 0.56
N ALA A 320 9.99 -13.88 0.77
CA ALA A 320 11.07 -13.50 1.66
C ALA A 320 11.72 -12.17 1.23
N ILE A 321 11.87 -11.25 2.18
CA ILE A 321 12.70 -10.05 2.04
C ILE A 321 13.85 -10.16 3.04
N GLU A 322 15.08 -10.05 2.54
CA GLU A 322 16.27 -10.02 3.37
C GLU A 322 16.87 -8.62 3.38
N ILE A 323 17.08 -8.06 4.58
CA ILE A 323 17.68 -6.74 4.77
C ILE A 323 18.89 -6.88 5.67
N GLU A 324 20.06 -6.57 5.14
CA GLU A 324 21.29 -6.52 5.92
C GLU A 324 21.47 -5.12 6.53
N GLY A 325 21.65 -5.08 7.86
CA GLY A 325 21.76 -3.85 8.64
C GLY A 325 20.50 -3.47 9.45
N ASP A 326 19.38 -4.18 9.25
CA ASP A 326 18.10 -3.83 9.90
C ASP A 326 17.20 -5.05 10.22
N THR A 327 17.59 -5.82 11.24
CA THR A 327 16.87 -7.04 11.64
C THR A 327 15.45 -6.77 12.15
N GLU A 328 15.20 -5.59 12.72
CA GLU A 328 13.90 -5.21 13.26
C GLU A 328 12.87 -4.99 12.13
N CYS A 329 13.24 -4.21 11.10
CA CYS A 329 12.39 -4.06 9.91
C CYS A 329 12.24 -5.38 9.14
N GLU A 330 13.27 -6.21 9.09
CA GLU A 330 13.16 -7.55 8.47
C GLU A 330 12.12 -8.41 9.23
N GLN A 331 12.15 -8.45 10.56
CA GLN A 331 11.14 -9.18 11.36
C GLN A 331 9.73 -8.62 11.14
N ALA A 332 9.59 -7.29 11.06
CA ALA A 332 8.31 -6.65 10.79
C ALA A 332 7.73 -7.02 9.43
N LEU A 333 8.55 -7.05 8.38
CA LEU A 333 8.11 -7.49 7.04
C LEU A 333 7.63 -8.95 7.03
N TYR A 334 8.31 -9.84 7.76
CA TYR A 334 7.86 -11.22 7.94
C TYR A 334 6.51 -11.31 8.66
N CYS A 335 6.36 -10.56 9.75
CA CYS A 335 5.10 -10.47 10.48
C CYS A 335 3.96 -9.99 9.56
N ASN A 336 4.21 -8.90 8.83
CA ASN A 336 3.23 -8.25 7.96
C ASN A 336 2.79 -9.16 6.82
N LEU A 337 3.74 -9.79 6.11
CA LEU A 337 3.43 -10.71 5.01
C LEU A 337 2.73 -12.00 5.48
N PHE A 338 3.10 -12.52 6.65
CA PHE A 338 2.43 -13.67 7.27
C PHE A 338 0.97 -13.33 7.58
N HIS A 339 0.72 -12.20 8.25
CA HIS A 339 -0.62 -11.72 8.59
C HIS A 339 -1.47 -11.43 7.34
N LEU A 340 -0.87 -10.86 6.30
CA LEU A 340 -1.54 -10.60 5.03
C LEU A 340 -1.98 -11.91 4.35
N LEU A 341 -1.08 -12.89 4.26
CA LEU A 341 -1.37 -14.20 3.68
C LEU A 341 -2.48 -14.94 4.44
N GLN A 342 -2.42 -14.96 5.78
CA GLN A 342 -3.40 -15.68 6.60
C GLN A 342 -4.77 -15.01 6.67
N SER A 343 -4.85 -13.71 6.35
CA SER A 343 -6.10 -12.95 6.37
C SER A 343 -6.84 -12.93 5.02
N SER A 344 -6.21 -13.45 3.95
CA SER A 344 -6.73 -13.33 2.59
C SER A 344 -7.67 -14.47 2.22
N GLY A 345 -8.90 -14.14 1.80
CA GLY A 345 -9.86 -15.09 1.23
C GLY A 345 -9.32 -15.83 0.00
N LYS A 346 -9.66 -17.12 -0.14
CA LYS A 346 -9.03 -18.03 -1.12
C LYS A 346 -10.01 -18.65 -2.13
N ASP A 347 -11.29 -18.28 -2.07
CA ASP A 347 -12.37 -19.01 -2.75
C ASP A 347 -13.08 -18.22 -3.86
N GLY A 348 -12.72 -16.94 -4.05
CA GLY A 348 -13.40 -16.05 -5.01
C GLY A 348 -14.78 -15.60 -4.56
N LYS A 349 -15.15 -15.86 -3.30
CA LYS A 349 -16.45 -15.48 -2.69
C LYS A 349 -16.27 -14.65 -1.41
N THR A 350 -15.08 -14.72 -0.82
CA THR A 350 -14.63 -13.90 0.30
C THR A 350 -13.40 -13.08 -0.12
N SER A 351 -13.16 -11.98 0.58
CA SER A 351 -12.01 -11.10 0.35
C SER A 351 -11.19 -10.97 1.63
N ILE A 352 -10.44 -9.88 1.79
CA ILE A 352 -9.63 -9.57 2.96
C ILE A 352 -10.22 -8.38 3.73
N ALA A 353 -10.51 -8.59 5.01
CA ALA A 353 -11.02 -7.53 5.88
C ALA A 353 -9.91 -6.51 6.24
N ALA A 354 -10.29 -5.25 6.49
CA ALA A 354 -9.34 -4.19 6.87
C ALA A 354 -8.53 -4.52 8.14
N LYS A 355 -9.11 -5.33 9.04
CA LYS A 355 -8.49 -5.83 10.27
C LYS A 355 -8.12 -7.32 10.24
N GLY A 356 -8.11 -7.91 9.04
CA GLY A 356 -7.93 -9.34 8.84
C GLY A 356 -8.93 -10.18 9.63
N LEU A 357 -8.55 -11.42 9.96
CA LEU A 357 -9.33 -12.30 10.84
C LEU A 357 -8.80 -12.27 12.28
N THR A 358 -8.42 -11.07 12.75
CA THR A 358 -7.69 -10.87 14.02
C THR A 358 -8.54 -10.23 15.12
N ALA A 359 -9.61 -9.55 14.72
CA ALA A 359 -10.55 -8.86 15.60
C ALA A 359 -11.77 -8.39 14.77
N GLU A 360 -12.62 -7.59 15.40
CA GLU A 360 -13.89 -7.10 14.83
C GLU A 360 -13.83 -5.62 14.41
N GLY A 361 -12.66 -4.98 14.46
CA GLY A 361 -12.51 -3.61 13.95
C GLY A 361 -12.87 -3.53 12.47
N TYR A 362 -13.52 -2.43 12.07
CA TYR A 362 -14.17 -2.31 10.76
C TYR A 362 -15.17 -3.44 10.42
N GLU A 363 -15.67 -4.15 11.44
CA GLU A 363 -16.78 -5.11 11.36
C GLU A 363 -16.56 -6.27 10.37
N GLY A 364 -15.31 -6.52 9.97
CA GLY A 364 -14.95 -7.53 8.97
C GLY A 364 -15.24 -7.14 7.52
N HIS A 365 -15.45 -5.84 7.23
CA HIS A 365 -15.74 -5.36 5.88
C HIS A 365 -14.53 -5.36 4.95
N PHE A 366 -14.83 -5.52 3.67
CA PHE A 366 -13.89 -5.39 2.56
C PHE A 366 -14.02 -4.00 1.92
N PHE A 367 -12.88 -3.38 1.65
CA PHE A 367 -12.75 -2.01 1.14
C PHE A 367 -11.90 -2.00 -0.14
N TRP A 368 -11.77 -0.82 -0.75
CA TRP A 368 -10.82 -0.55 -1.83
C TRP A 368 -9.34 -0.85 -1.46
N ASP A 369 -9.02 -0.91 -0.16
CA ASP A 369 -7.73 -1.37 0.39
C ASP A 369 -7.22 -2.65 -0.29
N THR A 370 -8.14 -3.59 -0.56
CA THR A 370 -7.84 -4.84 -1.23
C THR A 370 -7.20 -4.60 -2.59
N GLU A 371 -7.81 -3.76 -3.42
CA GLU A 371 -7.36 -3.56 -4.80
C GLU A 371 -6.23 -2.52 -4.91
N ALA A 372 -6.24 -1.48 -4.09
CA ALA A 372 -5.21 -0.43 -4.14
C ALA A 372 -3.88 -0.84 -3.49
N TYR A 373 -3.89 -1.70 -2.46
CA TYR A 373 -2.69 -2.06 -1.69
C TYR A 373 -2.36 -3.55 -1.75
N ILE A 374 -3.36 -4.42 -1.56
CA ILE A 374 -3.11 -5.85 -1.31
C ILE A 374 -2.93 -6.65 -2.61
N CYS A 375 -3.79 -6.43 -3.60
CA CYS A 375 -3.69 -7.04 -4.93
C CYS A 375 -2.33 -6.75 -5.58
N PRO A 376 -1.79 -5.52 -5.59
CA PRO A 376 -0.45 -5.25 -6.10
C PRO A 376 0.66 -6.09 -5.46
N VAL A 377 0.56 -6.45 -4.18
CA VAL A 377 1.51 -7.36 -3.52
C VAL A 377 1.35 -8.77 -4.07
N PHE A 378 0.12 -9.31 -4.04
CA PHE A 378 -0.11 -10.70 -4.45
C PHE A 378 0.02 -10.93 -5.95
N THR A 379 -0.15 -9.90 -6.80
CA THR A 379 0.16 -9.99 -8.22
C THR A 379 1.60 -10.48 -8.47
N TYR A 380 2.54 -10.12 -7.60
CA TYR A 380 3.96 -10.46 -7.76
C TYR A 380 4.47 -11.52 -6.77
N LEU A 381 3.74 -11.81 -5.68
CA LEU A 381 4.15 -12.83 -4.72
C LEU A 381 3.33 -14.13 -4.80
N LYS A 382 2.03 -14.01 -5.09
CA LYS A 382 1.08 -15.11 -5.04
C LYS A 382 -0.12 -14.88 -5.99
N PRO A 383 0.10 -14.96 -7.32
CA PRO A 383 -0.90 -14.55 -8.32
C PRO A 383 -2.25 -15.27 -8.20
N ASP A 384 -2.25 -16.53 -7.75
CA ASP A 384 -3.47 -17.31 -7.51
C ASP A 384 -4.36 -16.65 -6.45
N LEU A 385 -3.77 -15.98 -5.46
CA LEU A 385 -4.51 -15.26 -4.43
C LEU A 385 -5.05 -13.92 -4.94
N ALA A 386 -4.24 -13.16 -5.70
CA ALA A 386 -4.69 -11.93 -6.35
C ALA A 386 -5.90 -12.20 -7.27
N GLN A 387 -5.86 -13.30 -8.03
CA GLN A 387 -7.00 -13.77 -8.82
C GLN A 387 -8.25 -13.98 -7.97
N LYS A 388 -8.16 -14.68 -6.84
CA LYS A 388 -9.33 -14.95 -5.97
C LYS A 388 -9.92 -13.67 -5.39
N LEU A 389 -9.09 -12.70 -5.02
CA LEU A 389 -9.56 -11.40 -4.53
C LEU A 389 -10.30 -10.61 -5.64
N LEU A 390 -9.83 -10.68 -6.88
CA LEU A 390 -10.52 -10.06 -8.04
C LEU A 390 -11.80 -10.81 -8.43
N GLU A 391 -11.80 -12.15 -8.35
CA GLU A 391 -12.99 -12.97 -8.58
C GLU A 391 -14.12 -12.66 -7.58
N TYR A 392 -13.78 -12.29 -6.33
CA TYR A 392 -14.78 -11.80 -5.37
C TYR A 392 -15.52 -10.57 -5.90
N ARG A 393 -14.82 -9.59 -6.49
CA ARG A 393 -15.45 -8.41 -7.10
C ARG A 393 -16.35 -8.79 -8.27
N TYR A 394 -16.00 -9.81 -9.04
CA TYR A 394 -16.93 -10.34 -10.04
C TYR A 394 -18.16 -11.00 -9.40
N ALA A 395 -17.97 -11.79 -8.33
CA ALA A 395 -19.06 -12.50 -7.64
C ALA A 395 -20.13 -11.56 -7.07
N ILE A 396 -19.77 -10.32 -6.70
CA ILE A 396 -20.69 -9.30 -6.20
C ILE A 396 -21.11 -8.26 -7.27
N LEU A 397 -20.74 -8.44 -8.54
CA LEU A 397 -21.13 -7.55 -9.63
C LEU A 397 -22.67 -7.38 -9.75
N PRO A 398 -23.52 -8.41 -9.55
CA PRO A 398 -24.97 -8.22 -9.57
C PRO A 398 -25.45 -7.19 -8.53
N GLN A 399 -24.88 -7.20 -7.33
CA GLN A 399 -25.17 -6.25 -6.27
C GLN A 399 -24.68 -4.84 -6.64
N ALA A 400 -23.50 -4.74 -7.26
CA ALA A 400 -22.97 -3.47 -7.75
C ALA A 400 -23.86 -2.85 -8.87
N LYS A 401 -24.43 -3.68 -9.77
CA LYS A 401 -25.40 -3.23 -10.78
C LYS A 401 -26.70 -2.74 -10.15
N LYS A 402 -27.21 -3.46 -9.14
CA LYS A 402 -28.38 -3.02 -8.35
C LYS A 402 -28.10 -1.69 -7.66
N ARG A 403 -26.93 -1.54 -7.03
CA ARG A 403 -26.50 -0.29 -6.37
C ARG A 403 -26.44 0.88 -7.35
N SER A 404 -25.89 0.68 -8.53
CA SER A 404 -25.86 1.69 -9.59
C SER A 404 -27.26 2.18 -9.96
N GLN A 405 -28.21 1.25 -10.15
CA GLN A 405 -29.60 1.59 -10.46
C GLN A 405 -30.27 2.36 -9.31
N THR A 406 -30.04 1.97 -8.06
CA THR A 406 -30.52 2.71 -6.88
C THR A 406 -30.00 4.14 -6.84
N MET A 407 -28.78 4.37 -7.33
CA MET A 407 -28.18 5.71 -7.42
C MET A 407 -28.57 6.47 -8.70
N ALA A 408 -29.53 5.97 -9.47
CA ALA A 408 -29.95 6.50 -10.78
C ALA A 408 -28.81 6.58 -11.82
N LEU A 409 -27.86 5.65 -11.74
CA LEU A 409 -26.72 5.50 -12.65
C LEU A 409 -26.88 4.26 -13.53
N LYS A 410 -26.18 4.23 -14.67
CA LYS A 410 -26.02 3.03 -15.51
C LYS A 410 -24.81 2.24 -15.05
N GLY A 411 -24.70 0.97 -15.46
CA GLY A 411 -23.50 0.20 -15.19
C GLY A 411 -23.49 -0.47 -13.82
N ALA A 412 -22.31 -0.57 -13.22
CA ALA A 412 -22.09 -1.10 -11.88
C ALA A 412 -21.40 -0.08 -10.97
N LEU A 413 -21.87 0.03 -9.73
CA LEU A 413 -21.27 0.83 -8.66
C LEU A 413 -20.95 -0.09 -7.49
N TYR A 414 -19.66 -0.38 -7.28
CA TYR A 414 -19.23 -1.22 -6.18
C TYR A 414 -19.42 -0.50 -4.84
N PRO A 415 -19.83 -1.21 -3.78
CA PRO A 415 -20.02 -0.61 -2.46
C PRO A 415 -18.67 -0.21 -1.85
N TRP A 416 -18.63 0.92 -1.14
CA TRP A 416 -17.43 1.41 -0.47
C TRP A 416 -16.89 0.41 0.55
N ARG A 417 -17.81 -0.13 1.35
CA ARG A 417 -17.55 -1.18 2.33
C ARG A 417 -18.66 -2.22 2.27
N THR A 418 -18.30 -3.50 2.38
CA THR A 418 -19.26 -4.60 2.28
C THR A 418 -18.67 -5.93 2.75
N ILE A 419 -19.53 -6.93 3.02
CA ILE A 419 -19.16 -8.35 3.06
C ILE A 419 -19.82 -9.09 1.88
N ASN A 420 -21.12 -8.83 1.65
CA ASN A 420 -21.94 -9.60 0.70
C ASN A 420 -22.16 -8.94 -0.68
N GLY A 421 -21.65 -7.74 -0.90
CA GLY A 421 -21.83 -6.94 -2.11
C GLY A 421 -22.81 -5.77 -1.98
N GLU A 422 -23.62 -5.70 -0.93
CA GLU A 422 -24.47 -4.54 -0.65
C GLU A 422 -23.69 -3.44 0.08
N GLU A 423 -24.02 -2.18 -0.20
CA GLU A 423 -23.44 -1.03 0.50
C GLU A 423 -23.90 -1.02 1.97
N THR A 424 -22.95 -0.82 2.87
CA THR A 424 -23.19 -0.84 4.31
C THR A 424 -22.63 0.40 5.03
N SER A 425 -22.16 1.41 4.30
CA SER A 425 -21.80 2.71 4.86
C SER A 425 -23.02 3.54 5.26
N ALA A 426 -23.15 3.80 6.57
CA ALA A 426 -24.13 4.74 7.10
C ALA A 426 -23.75 6.21 6.87
N TYR A 427 -22.53 6.48 6.43
CA TYR A 427 -22.02 7.83 6.16
C TYR A 427 -21.67 7.97 4.69
N TYR A 428 -22.65 8.39 3.88
CA TYR A 428 -22.47 8.50 2.43
C TYR A 428 -21.37 9.50 1.99
N PRO A 429 -21.08 10.63 2.68
CA PRO A 429 -20.09 11.60 2.20
C PRO A 429 -18.68 11.04 2.12
N ALA A 430 -18.26 10.23 3.10
CA ALA A 430 -17.00 9.47 3.04
C ALA A 430 -17.29 7.96 2.86
N GLY A 431 -18.34 7.63 2.12
CA GLY A 431 -18.76 6.27 1.83
C GLY A 431 -19.16 6.16 0.36
N THR A 432 -20.46 6.10 0.07
CA THR A 432 -20.98 6.01 -1.30
C THR A 432 -20.47 7.08 -2.27
N ALA A 433 -20.12 8.29 -1.80
CA ALA A 433 -19.54 9.33 -2.66
C ALA A 433 -18.09 9.02 -3.12
N GLN A 434 -17.43 8.00 -2.55
CA GLN A 434 -16.12 7.51 -2.97
C GLN A 434 -16.22 6.56 -4.17
N TYR A 435 -16.66 7.10 -5.31
CA TYR A 435 -16.81 6.37 -6.58
C TYR A 435 -15.49 5.77 -7.10
N HIS A 436 -14.35 6.28 -6.62
CA HIS A 436 -13.03 5.85 -7.07
C HIS A 436 -12.75 4.35 -6.87
N ILE A 437 -13.45 3.69 -5.94
CA ILE A 437 -13.35 2.23 -5.74
C ILE A 437 -13.54 1.43 -7.04
N ASN A 438 -14.43 1.88 -7.93
CA ASN A 438 -14.61 1.26 -9.23
C ASN A 438 -13.32 1.28 -10.06
N ALA A 439 -12.62 2.42 -10.07
CA ALA A 439 -11.38 2.56 -10.79
C ALA A 439 -10.22 1.83 -10.10
N ASP A 440 -10.22 1.73 -8.76
CA ASP A 440 -9.22 0.94 -8.02
C ASP A 440 -9.32 -0.55 -8.35
N ILE A 441 -10.55 -1.07 -8.43
CA ILE A 441 -10.81 -2.46 -8.85
C ILE A 441 -10.30 -2.70 -10.27
N MET A 442 -10.63 -1.80 -11.20
CA MET A 442 -10.22 -1.94 -12.59
C MET A 442 -8.71 -1.73 -12.77
N TYR A 443 -8.07 -0.91 -11.94
CA TYR A 443 -6.62 -0.75 -11.89
C TYR A 443 -5.93 -2.05 -11.45
N ALA A 444 -6.40 -2.68 -10.36
CA ALA A 444 -5.85 -3.95 -9.88
C ALA A 444 -6.04 -5.06 -10.91
N LEU A 445 -7.21 -5.11 -11.58
CA LEU A 445 -7.47 -6.04 -12.68
C LEU A 445 -6.54 -5.80 -13.87
N LYS A 446 -6.37 -4.54 -14.32
CA LYS A 446 -5.43 -4.19 -15.39
C LYS A 446 -4.02 -4.65 -15.05
N LYS A 447 -3.54 -4.31 -13.86
CA LYS A 447 -2.21 -4.69 -13.35
C LYS A 447 -2.03 -6.20 -13.32
N TYR A 448 -3.01 -6.93 -12.76
CA TYR A 448 -2.97 -8.39 -12.73
C TYR A 448 -2.90 -8.99 -14.15
N MET A 449 -3.72 -8.49 -15.09
CA MET A 449 -3.72 -8.98 -16.47
C MET A 449 -2.42 -8.64 -17.22
N GLN A 450 -1.85 -7.46 -16.98
CA GLN A 450 -0.60 -7.02 -17.61
C GLN A 450 0.67 -7.64 -16.99
N SER A 451 0.57 -8.19 -15.77
CA SER A 451 1.70 -8.89 -15.12
C SER A 451 2.15 -10.15 -15.87
N GLY A 452 1.33 -10.70 -16.77
CA GLY A 452 1.56 -11.97 -17.45
C GLY A 452 1.41 -13.20 -16.54
N ASN A 453 0.98 -13.02 -15.28
CA ASN A 453 0.76 -14.08 -14.30
C ASN A 453 -0.69 -14.60 -14.30
N ASN A 454 -1.46 -14.37 -15.37
CA ASN A 454 -2.92 -14.47 -15.38
C ASN A 454 -3.52 -15.65 -16.19
N PRO A 455 -2.92 -16.85 -16.29
CA PRO A 455 -3.37 -17.87 -17.24
C PRO A 455 -4.80 -18.39 -17.02
N GLN A 456 -5.45 -18.05 -15.90
CA GLN A 456 -6.76 -18.56 -15.51
C GLN A 456 -7.85 -17.50 -15.26
N PHE A 457 -7.56 -16.20 -15.35
CA PHE A 457 -8.62 -15.20 -15.14
C PHE A 457 -9.56 -15.18 -16.34
N ASN A 458 -10.86 -15.24 -16.08
CA ASN A 458 -11.85 -15.30 -17.13
C ASN A 458 -11.97 -13.94 -17.83
N THR A 459 -11.55 -13.87 -19.09
CA THR A 459 -11.56 -12.63 -19.88
C THR A 459 -12.97 -12.09 -20.10
N ASN A 460 -14.01 -12.92 -20.11
CA ASN A 460 -15.40 -12.46 -20.17
C ASN A 460 -15.80 -11.74 -18.87
N GLN A 461 -15.31 -12.19 -17.72
CA GLN A 461 -15.54 -11.50 -16.44
C GLN A 461 -14.86 -10.13 -16.45
N ALA A 462 -13.61 -10.06 -16.91
CA ALA A 462 -12.88 -8.80 -17.05
C ALA A 462 -13.62 -7.83 -17.99
N LEU A 463 -14.05 -8.33 -19.15
CA LEU A 463 -14.78 -7.54 -20.15
C LEU A 463 -16.11 -7.02 -19.59
N GLU A 464 -16.89 -7.86 -18.91
CA GLU A 464 -18.14 -7.47 -18.25
C GLU A 464 -17.91 -6.37 -17.18
N MET A 465 -16.93 -6.56 -16.29
CA MET A 465 -16.55 -5.54 -15.29
C MET A 465 -16.13 -4.22 -15.97
N GLY A 466 -15.34 -4.30 -17.04
CA GLY A 466 -14.90 -3.14 -17.81
C GLY A 466 -16.06 -2.36 -18.45
N ILE A 467 -17.01 -3.06 -19.08
CA ILE A 467 -18.19 -2.45 -19.70
C ILE A 467 -19.07 -1.78 -18.65
N GLU A 468 -19.37 -2.48 -17.56
CA GLU A 468 -20.28 -1.97 -16.53
C GLU A 468 -19.68 -0.78 -15.76
N THR A 469 -18.37 -0.79 -15.51
CA THR A 469 -17.69 0.36 -14.87
C THR A 469 -17.59 1.56 -15.82
N ALA A 470 -17.33 1.36 -17.12
CA ALA A 470 -17.33 2.44 -18.11
C ALA A 470 -18.71 3.11 -18.23
N ARG A 471 -19.78 2.31 -18.28
CA ARG A 471 -21.17 2.81 -18.28
C ARG A 471 -21.49 3.63 -17.03
N MET A 472 -20.98 3.22 -15.86
CA MET A 472 -21.12 3.99 -14.63
C MET A 472 -20.46 5.36 -14.76
N TRP A 473 -19.18 5.42 -15.13
CA TRP A 473 -18.46 6.69 -15.29
C TRP A 473 -19.14 7.63 -16.28
N MET A 474 -19.60 7.12 -17.42
CA MET A 474 -20.32 7.91 -18.42
C MET A 474 -21.68 8.41 -17.94
N SER A 475 -22.33 7.69 -17.01
CA SER A 475 -23.60 8.14 -16.42
C SER A 475 -23.41 9.11 -15.25
N LEU A 476 -22.26 9.06 -14.58
CA LEU A 476 -21.92 9.94 -13.45
C LEU A 476 -21.36 11.29 -13.92
N GLY A 477 -20.48 11.28 -14.92
CA GLY A 477 -19.83 12.48 -15.43
C GLY A 477 -20.63 13.22 -16.49
N SER A 478 -20.18 14.42 -16.86
CA SER A 478 -20.85 15.26 -17.86
C SER A 478 -19.85 16.19 -18.56
N PHE A 479 -20.07 16.49 -19.83
CA PHE A 479 -19.33 17.55 -20.53
C PHE A 479 -19.88 18.92 -20.12
N ILE A 480 -19.02 19.79 -19.60
CA ILE A 480 -19.42 21.09 -19.02
C ILE A 480 -18.91 22.25 -19.88
N GLU A 481 -19.82 23.04 -20.44
CA GLU A 481 -19.50 24.15 -21.36
C GLU A 481 -18.57 25.20 -20.73
N SER A 482 -18.77 25.54 -19.45
CA SER A 482 -17.92 26.50 -18.72
C SER A 482 -16.53 25.99 -18.38
N LYS A 483 -16.25 24.71 -18.63
CA LYS A 483 -14.93 24.07 -18.54
C LYS A 483 -14.46 23.67 -19.93
N ASP A 484 -14.71 24.53 -20.93
CA ASP A 484 -14.36 24.30 -22.33
C ASP A 484 -14.88 22.95 -22.88
N ASN A 485 -16.10 22.57 -22.47
CA ASN A 485 -16.73 21.30 -22.78
C ASN A 485 -15.89 20.08 -22.36
N GLN A 486 -15.07 20.17 -21.32
CA GLN A 486 -14.36 19.02 -20.74
C GLN A 486 -15.30 18.11 -19.95
N PHE A 487 -14.97 16.82 -19.90
CA PHE A 487 -15.70 15.82 -19.12
C PHE A 487 -15.35 15.95 -17.64
N CYS A 488 -16.34 16.35 -16.84
CA CYS A 488 -16.21 16.61 -15.41
C CYS A 488 -16.95 15.55 -14.60
N ILE A 489 -16.43 15.24 -13.41
CA ILE A 489 -17.07 14.35 -12.44
C ILE A 489 -17.27 15.15 -11.16
N ASN A 490 -18.52 15.38 -10.79
CA ASN A 490 -18.92 16.31 -9.72
C ASN A 490 -19.51 15.57 -8.52
N LEU A 491 -19.47 16.20 -7.34
CA LEU A 491 -19.98 15.68 -6.07
C LEU A 491 -19.43 14.29 -5.68
N VAL A 492 -18.11 14.14 -5.74
CA VAL A 492 -17.39 12.92 -5.37
C VAL A 492 -16.47 13.16 -4.18
N THR A 493 -16.04 12.08 -3.53
CA THR A 493 -15.01 12.11 -2.49
C THR A 493 -13.84 11.27 -2.98
N GLY A 494 -12.63 11.83 -2.92
CA GLY A 494 -11.41 11.07 -3.20
C GLY A 494 -10.93 10.29 -1.97
N PRO A 495 -9.77 9.64 -2.05
CA PRO A 495 -9.11 8.99 -0.91
C PRO A 495 -8.96 9.88 0.34
N ASP A 496 -8.83 11.19 0.16
CA ASP A 496 -8.83 12.12 1.29
C ASP A 496 -10.24 12.33 1.86
N GLU A 497 -10.59 11.54 2.86
CA GLU A 497 -11.87 11.65 3.56
C GLU A 497 -12.00 12.91 4.45
N TYR A 498 -10.95 13.75 4.56
CA TYR A 498 -11.02 15.07 5.21
C TYR A 498 -11.49 16.18 4.26
N THR A 499 -11.94 15.81 3.06
CA THR A 499 -12.69 16.67 2.15
C THR A 499 -13.67 15.79 1.36
N ALA A 500 -14.99 15.98 1.57
CA ALA A 500 -16.02 15.15 0.96
C ALA A 500 -16.94 15.90 -0.01
N CYS A 501 -17.49 15.19 -0.98
CA CYS A 501 -18.47 15.67 -1.97
C CYS A 501 -18.02 16.91 -2.74
N VAL A 502 -16.78 16.90 -3.24
CA VAL A 502 -16.18 17.95 -4.06
C VAL A 502 -16.38 17.72 -5.56
N ASN A 503 -16.06 18.74 -6.35
CA ASN A 503 -16.08 18.64 -7.80
C ASN A 503 -14.68 18.38 -8.33
N ASN A 504 -14.58 17.47 -9.30
CA ASN A 504 -13.37 17.19 -10.04
C ASN A 504 -12.17 16.84 -9.15
N ASN A 505 -12.40 15.94 -8.18
CA ASN A 505 -11.29 15.40 -7.39
C ASN A 505 -10.25 14.79 -8.33
N ALA A 506 -9.00 15.24 -8.22
CA ALA A 506 -7.93 14.89 -9.14
C ALA A 506 -7.68 13.38 -9.18
N TYR A 507 -7.62 12.71 -8.02
CA TYR A 507 -7.49 11.25 -7.97
C TYR A 507 -8.62 10.56 -8.75
N THR A 508 -9.87 10.90 -8.43
CA THR A 508 -11.05 10.29 -9.04
C THR A 508 -11.07 10.48 -10.55
N ASN A 509 -10.83 11.70 -11.06
CA ASN A 509 -10.86 11.96 -12.49
C ASN A 509 -9.71 11.26 -13.23
N VAL A 510 -8.50 11.27 -12.68
CA VAL A 510 -7.34 10.57 -13.25
C VAL A 510 -7.60 9.06 -13.32
N MET A 511 -8.11 8.47 -12.23
CA MET A 511 -8.37 7.04 -12.14
C MET A 511 -9.58 6.60 -12.99
N ALA A 512 -10.65 7.41 -13.06
CA ALA A 512 -11.78 7.17 -13.95
C ALA A 512 -11.37 7.20 -15.44
N GLN A 513 -10.50 8.14 -15.81
CA GLN A 513 -9.94 8.20 -17.17
C GLN A 513 -9.16 6.91 -17.49
N GLU A 514 -8.39 6.39 -16.53
CA GLU A 514 -7.65 5.14 -16.70
C GLU A 514 -8.56 3.92 -16.80
N ASN A 515 -9.62 3.87 -15.98
CA ASN A 515 -10.65 2.84 -16.09
C ASN A 515 -11.28 2.85 -17.48
N LEU A 516 -11.68 4.01 -18.01
CA LEU A 516 -12.28 4.12 -19.35
C LEU A 516 -11.31 3.65 -20.43
N LYS A 517 -10.03 4.06 -20.38
CA LYS A 517 -8.99 3.59 -21.30
C LYS A 517 -8.86 2.07 -21.27
N PHE A 518 -8.83 1.47 -20.08
CA PHE A 518 -8.72 0.03 -19.94
C PHE A 518 -9.97 -0.69 -20.45
N SER A 519 -11.17 -0.20 -20.15
CA SER A 519 -12.43 -0.75 -20.67
C SER A 519 -12.50 -0.69 -22.20
N ILE A 520 -12.03 0.40 -22.82
CA ILE A 520 -11.90 0.52 -24.28
C ILE A 520 -10.93 -0.55 -24.81
N ALA A 521 -9.79 -0.75 -24.15
CA ALA A 521 -8.82 -1.78 -24.54
C ALA A 521 -9.40 -3.20 -24.45
N LEU A 522 -10.14 -3.50 -23.37
CA LEU A 522 -10.83 -4.79 -23.19
C LEU A 522 -11.85 -5.04 -24.32
N VAL A 523 -12.70 -4.06 -24.64
CA VAL A 523 -13.69 -4.18 -25.73
C VAL A 523 -13.01 -4.37 -27.09
N LYS A 524 -11.93 -3.62 -27.35
CA LYS A 524 -11.15 -3.77 -28.60
C LYS A 524 -10.49 -5.14 -28.71
N GLN A 525 -10.02 -5.70 -27.59
CA GLN A 525 -9.28 -6.96 -27.57
C GLN A 525 -10.19 -8.19 -27.57
N TYR A 526 -11.27 -8.17 -26.80
CA TYR A 526 -12.10 -9.35 -26.52
C TYR A 526 -13.49 -9.31 -27.16
N GLY A 527 -13.89 -8.17 -27.74
CA GLY A 527 -15.15 -7.99 -28.43
C GLY A 527 -16.15 -7.11 -27.67
N LYS A 528 -17.27 -6.80 -28.32
CA LYS A 528 -18.28 -5.85 -27.84
C LYS A 528 -19.42 -6.48 -27.04
N SER A 529 -19.48 -7.81 -27.00
CA SER A 529 -20.58 -8.56 -26.42
C SER A 529 -20.10 -9.55 -25.37
N VAL A 530 -20.84 -9.61 -24.27
CA VAL A 530 -20.74 -10.64 -23.23
C VAL A 530 -22.16 -11.11 -22.94
N ASN A 531 -22.34 -12.41 -22.69
CA ASN A 531 -23.66 -12.98 -22.41
C ASN A 531 -24.35 -12.24 -21.25
N GLY A 532 -25.58 -11.78 -21.47
CA GLY A 532 -26.39 -11.10 -20.44
C GLY A 532 -26.18 -9.59 -20.32
N ILE A 533 -25.37 -8.99 -21.21
CA ILE A 533 -25.14 -7.54 -21.25
C ILE A 533 -25.44 -7.02 -22.67
N GLU A 534 -26.02 -5.82 -22.75
CA GLU A 534 -26.21 -5.13 -24.02
C GLU A 534 -24.87 -4.85 -24.71
N GLU A 535 -24.79 -5.17 -26.01
CA GLU A 535 -23.59 -4.97 -26.83
C GLU A 535 -23.16 -3.50 -26.85
N VAL A 536 -21.86 -3.26 -26.71
CA VAL A 536 -21.28 -1.91 -26.79
C VAL A 536 -21.31 -1.42 -28.24
N SER A 537 -22.12 -0.38 -28.51
CA SER A 537 -22.18 0.22 -29.84
C SER A 537 -20.92 1.03 -30.17
N GLU A 538 -20.66 1.29 -31.46
CA GLU A 538 -19.56 2.18 -31.88
C GLU A 538 -19.72 3.61 -31.34
N ALA A 539 -20.96 4.11 -31.25
CA ALA A 539 -21.25 5.42 -30.70
C ALA A 539 -20.96 5.48 -29.19
N GLU A 540 -21.31 4.41 -28.46
CA GLU A 540 -20.99 4.27 -27.04
C GLU A 540 -19.47 4.27 -26.83
N LEU A 541 -18.73 3.44 -27.59
CA LEU A 541 -17.28 3.38 -27.51
C LEU A 541 -16.62 4.73 -27.88
N GLY A 542 -17.15 5.41 -28.90
CA GLY A 542 -16.71 6.76 -29.28
C GLY A 542 -16.91 7.79 -28.16
N SER A 543 -18.04 7.73 -27.45
CA SER A 543 -18.30 8.62 -26.30
C SER A 543 -17.34 8.36 -25.13
N TRP A 544 -16.94 7.10 -24.90
CA TRP A 544 -15.95 6.76 -23.88
C TRP A 544 -14.58 7.34 -24.24
N GLN A 545 -14.19 7.24 -25.51
CA GLN A 545 -12.96 7.84 -26.01
C GLN A 545 -12.98 9.37 -25.88
N GLU A 546 -14.11 10.03 -26.20
CA GLU A 546 -14.24 11.48 -26.02
C GLU A 546 -14.10 11.89 -24.55
N ALA A 547 -14.71 11.15 -23.61
CA ALA A 547 -14.55 11.39 -22.18
C ALA A 547 -13.10 11.18 -21.72
N VAL A 548 -12.38 10.20 -22.28
CA VAL A 548 -10.95 10.01 -22.04
C VAL A 548 -10.16 11.23 -22.53
N ASP A 549 -10.35 11.65 -23.77
CA ASP A 549 -9.57 12.71 -24.40
C ASP A 549 -9.82 14.08 -23.77
N ARG A 550 -11.00 14.26 -23.16
CA ARG A 550 -11.44 15.55 -22.61
C ARG A 550 -11.67 15.52 -21.10
N MET A 551 -11.19 14.52 -20.37
CA MET A 551 -11.29 14.49 -18.91
C MET A 551 -10.69 15.76 -18.30
N TYR A 552 -11.47 16.49 -17.52
CA TYR A 552 -11.00 17.66 -16.80
C TYR A 552 -10.13 17.22 -15.62
N ILE A 553 -8.92 17.78 -15.51
CA ILE A 553 -8.03 17.63 -14.37
C ILE A 553 -7.67 19.06 -13.93
N PRO A 554 -7.90 19.44 -12.66
CA PRO A 554 -7.56 20.79 -12.21
C PRO A 554 -6.06 21.04 -12.33
N TYR A 555 -5.67 22.26 -12.68
CA TYR A 555 -4.28 22.66 -12.79
C TYR A 555 -4.09 24.10 -12.32
N ASP A 556 -3.08 24.34 -11.48
CA ASP A 556 -2.66 25.67 -11.07
C ASP A 556 -1.37 26.04 -11.83
N GLU A 557 -1.50 26.94 -12.81
CA GLU A 557 -0.40 27.38 -13.67
C GLU A 557 0.70 28.15 -12.90
N ASN A 558 0.34 28.82 -11.80
CA ASN A 558 1.31 29.63 -11.05
C ASN A 558 2.24 28.75 -10.22
N LEU A 559 1.69 27.71 -9.61
CA LEU A 559 2.43 26.76 -8.78
C LEU A 559 2.93 25.55 -9.57
N GLY A 560 2.40 25.32 -10.78
CA GLY A 560 2.69 24.16 -11.61
C GLY A 560 2.28 22.84 -10.94
N ILE A 561 1.20 22.86 -10.15
CA ILE A 561 0.66 21.73 -9.39
C ILE A 561 -0.74 21.37 -9.87
N ILE A 562 -1.20 20.18 -9.49
CA ILE A 562 -2.57 19.73 -9.69
C ILE A 562 -3.31 19.92 -8.35
N PRO A 563 -4.26 20.86 -8.23
CA PRO A 563 -5.12 20.96 -7.05
C PRO A 563 -5.89 19.66 -6.79
N GLN A 564 -6.20 19.36 -5.53
CA GLN A 564 -6.92 18.13 -5.17
C GLN A 564 -8.34 18.11 -5.72
N ASP A 565 -8.98 19.28 -5.77
CA ASP A 565 -10.34 19.49 -6.29
C ASP A 565 -10.52 20.96 -6.70
N ASP A 566 -11.63 21.28 -7.36
CA ASP A 566 -11.93 22.64 -7.86
C ASP A 566 -11.90 23.74 -6.78
N SER A 567 -12.20 23.39 -5.51
CA SER A 567 -12.29 24.35 -4.40
C SER A 567 -11.05 24.37 -3.50
N PHE A 568 -10.10 23.46 -3.71
CA PHE A 568 -9.03 23.21 -2.73
C PHE A 568 -8.19 24.46 -2.44
N MET A 569 -7.89 25.26 -3.48
CA MET A 569 -7.06 26.46 -3.37
C MET A 569 -7.78 27.64 -2.69
N ASP A 570 -9.11 27.59 -2.57
CA ASP A 570 -9.91 28.61 -1.90
C ASP A 570 -10.04 28.38 -0.38
N LYS A 571 -9.53 27.25 0.13
CA LYS A 571 -9.62 26.86 1.54
C LYS A 571 -8.50 27.45 2.37
N ALA A 572 -8.83 27.80 3.62
CA ALA A 572 -7.85 28.26 4.61
C ALA A 572 -6.86 27.15 4.98
N GLU A 573 -5.65 27.49 5.42
CA GLU A 573 -4.69 26.49 5.90
C GLU A 573 -5.08 25.95 7.27
N TRP A 574 -4.86 24.66 7.50
CA TRP A 574 -4.99 24.09 8.83
C TRP A 574 -3.77 24.48 9.69
N ASN A 575 -4.00 24.87 10.95
CA ASN A 575 -2.91 25.23 11.85
C ASN A 575 -2.29 23.99 12.51
N PHE A 576 -1.41 23.29 11.78
CA PHE A 576 -0.71 22.10 12.29
C PHE A 576 0.17 22.41 13.50
N ALA A 577 0.79 23.59 13.54
CA ALA A 577 1.72 23.97 14.61
C ALA A 577 1.04 24.10 15.98
N GLU A 578 -0.23 24.50 16.01
CA GLU A 578 -1.02 24.65 17.24
C GLU A 578 -1.98 23.48 17.51
N THR A 579 -2.03 22.46 16.64
CA THR A 579 -2.90 21.29 16.85
C THR A 579 -2.22 20.30 17.79
N PRO A 580 -2.77 20.02 18.99
CA PRO A 580 -2.17 19.08 19.94
C PRO A 580 -2.18 17.63 19.43
N ARG A 581 -1.20 16.82 19.83
CA ARG A 581 -1.05 15.43 19.36
C ARG A 581 -2.24 14.55 19.76
N GLU A 582 -2.83 14.79 20.93
CA GLU A 582 -4.01 14.10 21.43
C GLU A 582 -5.32 14.46 20.69
N LYS A 583 -5.27 15.41 19.76
CA LYS A 583 -6.38 15.75 18.88
C LYS A 583 -6.32 15.01 17.54
N TYR A 584 -5.40 14.07 17.39
CA TYR A 584 -5.34 13.17 16.25
C TYR A 584 -5.84 11.77 16.64
N PRO A 585 -6.61 11.10 15.76
CA PRO A 585 -7.02 11.56 14.44
C PRO A 585 -8.09 12.66 14.47
N LEU A 586 -7.98 13.66 13.60
CA LEU A 586 -8.78 14.89 13.66
C LEU A 586 -10.30 14.62 13.67
N LEU A 587 -10.77 13.61 12.94
CA LEU A 587 -12.19 13.27 12.83
C LEU A 587 -12.84 12.89 14.17
N LEU A 588 -12.06 12.45 15.15
CA LEU A 588 -12.57 12.11 16.49
C LEU A 588 -12.72 13.35 17.39
N HIS A 589 -12.16 14.49 16.99
CA HIS A 589 -12.03 15.67 17.85
C HIS A 589 -12.55 16.97 17.25
N TYR A 590 -12.67 17.05 15.92
CA TYR A 590 -13.18 18.20 15.19
C TYR A 590 -14.35 17.78 14.31
N HIS A 591 -15.37 18.63 14.27
CA HIS A 591 -16.52 18.41 13.43
C HIS A 591 -16.11 18.41 11.93
N PRO A 592 -16.68 17.55 11.07
CA PRO A 592 -16.34 17.50 9.64
C PRO A 592 -16.39 18.87 8.93
N LEU A 593 -17.39 19.70 9.21
CA LEU A 593 -17.47 21.08 8.66
C LEU A 593 -16.29 22.00 9.06
N VAL A 594 -15.61 21.71 10.16
CA VAL A 594 -14.37 22.41 10.52
C VAL A 594 -13.23 21.89 9.68
N ILE A 595 -13.12 20.58 9.50
CA ILE A 595 -12.05 19.95 8.72
C ILE A 595 -12.17 20.31 7.22
N TYR A 596 -13.34 20.08 6.62
CA TYR A 596 -13.57 20.12 5.16
C TYR A 596 -13.36 21.50 4.51
N ARG A 597 -13.37 22.58 5.30
CA ARG A 597 -13.14 23.95 4.82
C ARG A 597 -11.67 24.40 4.93
N HIS A 598 -10.77 23.51 5.34
CA HIS A 598 -9.33 23.77 5.41
C HIS A 598 -8.54 22.87 4.45
N ARG A 599 -7.34 23.31 4.09
CA ARG A 599 -6.32 22.51 3.41
C ARG A 599 -5.65 21.59 4.42
N VAL A 600 -6.21 20.39 4.58
CA VAL A 600 -5.68 19.29 5.38
C VAL A 600 -6.16 17.97 4.80
N LEU A 601 -5.26 17.00 4.71
CA LEU A 601 -5.54 15.68 4.17
C LEU A 601 -5.45 14.62 5.27
N LYS A 602 -6.38 13.66 5.26
CA LYS A 602 -6.30 12.44 6.08
C LYS A 602 -5.16 11.54 5.60
N GLN A 603 -5.04 11.40 4.28
CA GLN A 603 -4.16 10.46 3.58
C GLN A 603 -3.89 10.93 2.15
N PRO A 604 -2.89 10.37 1.45
CA PRO A 604 -2.60 10.67 0.05
C PRO A 604 -3.81 10.54 -0.87
N ASP A 605 -4.05 11.60 -1.65
CA ASP A 605 -5.05 11.66 -2.71
C ASP A 605 -4.34 11.75 -4.07
N LEU A 606 -3.97 12.94 -4.55
CA LEU A 606 -3.17 13.09 -5.78
C LEU A 606 -1.85 12.31 -5.73
N VAL A 607 -1.15 12.34 -4.59
CA VAL A 607 0.12 11.65 -4.40
C VAL A 607 -0.04 10.13 -4.59
N LEU A 608 -1.20 9.57 -4.23
CA LEU A 608 -1.52 8.18 -4.50
C LEU A 608 -1.70 7.92 -6.00
N ALA A 609 -2.43 8.78 -6.72
CA ALA A 609 -2.56 8.69 -8.18
C ALA A 609 -1.20 8.77 -8.89
N GLN A 610 -0.28 9.62 -8.42
CA GLN A 610 1.07 9.75 -8.96
C GLN A 610 1.93 8.51 -8.77
N PHE A 611 1.68 7.73 -7.72
CA PHE A 611 2.27 6.41 -7.55
C PHE A 611 1.60 5.39 -8.48
N MET A 612 0.26 5.26 -8.41
CA MET A 612 -0.47 4.20 -9.12
C MET A 612 -0.32 4.32 -10.64
N LEU A 613 -0.32 5.55 -11.17
CA LEU A 613 -0.19 5.87 -12.59
C LEU A 613 1.14 6.59 -12.86
N SER A 614 2.23 6.00 -12.37
CA SER A 614 3.56 6.59 -12.37
C SER A 614 4.05 7.12 -13.71
N ASN A 615 3.67 6.49 -14.83
CA ASN A 615 4.07 6.90 -16.19
C ASN A 615 3.31 8.12 -16.73
N ARG A 616 2.22 8.54 -16.07
CA ARG A 616 1.43 9.71 -16.48
C ARG A 616 2.06 11.04 -16.08
N PHE A 617 2.89 11.04 -15.03
CA PHE A 617 3.42 12.26 -14.42
C PHE A 617 4.93 12.31 -14.56
N THR A 618 5.44 13.47 -14.91
CA THR A 618 6.89 13.73 -14.93
C THR A 618 7.46 13.76 -13.51
N LEU A 619 8.75 13.48 -13.36
CA LEU A 619 9.43 13.56 -12.06
C LEU A 619 9.36 14.99 -11.46
N ALA A 620 9.39 16.02 -12.30
CA ALA A 620 9.27 17.41 -11.87
C ALA A 620 7.87 17.69 -11.27
N GLU A 621 6.80 17.23 -11.93
CA GLU A 621 5.44 17.34 -11.38
C GLU A 621 5.31 16.58 -10.05
N LYS A 622 5.85 15.36 -9.95
CA LYS A 622 5.83 14.59 -8.70
C LYS A 622 6.53 15.32 -7.58
N LYS A 623 7.72 15.88 -7.83
CA LYS A 623 8.47 16.69 -6.85
C LYS A 623 7.65 17.87 -6.32
N ARG A 624 7.02 18.65 -7.22
CA ARG A 624 6.23 19.83 -6.83
C ARG A 624 4.99 19.44 -6.04
N ASN A 625 4.22 18.49 -6.55
CA ASN A 625 3.00 18.03 -5.90
C ASN A 625 3.31 17.39 -4.54
N PHE A 626 4.33 16.53 -4.45
CA PHE A 626 4.72 15.90 -3.19
C PHE A 626 5.11 16.94 -2.13
N ARG A 627 5.95 17.93 -2.48
CA ARG A 627 6.36 19.01 -1.57
C ARG A 627 5.16 19.85 -1.09
N PHE A 628 4.14 19.98 -1.91
CA PHE A 628 2.93 20.73 -1.57
C PHE A 628 1.99 19.94 -0.66
N TYR A 629 1.71 18.67 -0.96
CA TYR A 629 0.70 17.87 -0.25
C TYR A 629 1.21 17.13 0.98
N GLU A 630 2.47 16.72 1.00
CA GLU A 630 3.03 15.99 2.15
C GLU A 630 2.90 16.76 3.48
N PRO A 631 3.25 18.06 3.59
CA PRO A 631 3.10 18.79 4.85
C PRO A 631 1.64 19.04 5.26
N LEU A 632 0.70 18.89 4.31
CA LEU A 632 -0.73 19.03 4.56
C LEU A 632 -1.39 17.72 4.99
N THR A 633 -0.66 16.59 4.97
CA THR A 633 -1.22 15.26 5.25
C THR A 633 -0.92 14.80 6.66
N THR A 634 -1.98 14.48 7.41
CA THR A 634 -1.93 14.12 8.83
C THR A 634 -1.31 12.75 9.11
N GLY A 635 -1.55 11.76 8.24
CA GLY A 635 -1.20 10.37 8.50
C GLY A 635 -2.19 9.62 9.40
N ASP A 636 -3.40 10.18 9.58
CA ASP A 636 -4.46 9.59 10.43
C ASP A 636 -5.00 8.25 9.89
N SER A 637 -4.69 7.94 8.64
CA SER A 637 -4.93 6.63 8.03
C SER A 637 -3.66 5.80 7.98
N SER A 638 -3.76 4.51 8.32
CA SER A 638 -2.64 3.57 8.21
C SER A 638 -2.16 3.37 6.75
N LEU A 639 -2.98 3.78 5.77
CA LEU A 639 -2.67 3.78 4.33
C LEU A 639 -1.68 4.90 3.93
N SER A 640 -1.46 5.90 4.79
CA SER A 640 -0.78 7.14 4.39
C SER A 640 0.73 7.01 4.24
N HIS A 641 1.39 6.46 5.26
CA HIS A 641 2.85 6.51 5.36
C HIS A 641 3.55 5.71 4.25
N CYS A 642 3.01 4.57 3.82
CA CYS A 642 3.65 3.75 2.79
C CYS A 642 3.71 4.45 1.43
N ILE A 643 2.64 5.15 1.03
CA ILE A 643 2.61 5.91 -0.23
C ILE A 643 3.59 7.08 -0.18
N HIS A 644 3.63 7.80 0.94
CA HIS A 644 4.64 8.84 1.14
C HIS A 644 6.06 8.26 1.11
N SER A 645 6.30 7.07 1.67
CA SER A 645 7.59 6.39 1.58
C SER A 645 7.98 6.11 0.13
N ILE A 646 7.07 5.59 -0.69
CA ILE A 646 7.33 5.24 -2.08
C ILE A 646 7.63 6.49 -2.91
N VAL A 647 6.81 7.52 -2.77
CA VAL A 647 6.96 8.77 -3.55
C VAL A 647 8.17 9.55 -3.07
N ALA A 648 8.48 9.57 -1.76
CA ALA A 648 9.70 10.16 -1.23
C ALA A 648 10.97 9.52 -1.84
N CYS A 649 11.01 8.19 -1.99
CA CYS A 649 12.09 7.52 -2.73
C CYS A 649 12.19 8.01 -4.17
N GLU A 650 11.06 8.12 -4.87
CA GLU A 650 11.03 8.53 -6.27
C GLU A 650 11.49 9.99 -6.46
N VAL A 651 11.14 10.90 -5.55
CA VAL A 651 11.54 12.32 -5.64
C VAL A 651 12.94 12.59 -5.05
N GLY A 652 13.61 11.57 -4.50
CA GLY A 652 14.98 11.64 -3.99
C GLY A 652 15.12 12.02 -2.51
N ASP A 653 14.04 12.02 -1.73
CA ASP A 653 14.05 12.29 -0.29
C ASP A 653 14.13 10.99 0.51
N TYR A 654 15.28 10.32 0.44
CA TYR A 654 15.47 8.97 0.99
C TYR A 654 15.41 8.92 2.53
N GLU A 655 15.72 10.01 3.22
CA GLU A 655 15.64 10.07 4.69
C GLU A 655 14.18 10.10 5.14
N LYS A 656 13.35 10.94 4.50
CA LYS A 656 11.91 10.96 4.72
C LYS A 656 11.27 9.63 4.32
N ALA A 657 11.69 9.05 3.19
CA ALA A 657 11.22 7.75 2.75
C ALA A 657 11.45 6.67 3.82
N PHE A 658 12.66 6.59 4.36
CA PHE A 658 13.00 5.62 5.40
C PHE A 658 12.20 5.82 6.69
N SER A 659 12.03 7.07 7.15
CA SER A 659 11.21 7.39 8.32
C SER A 659 9.74 6.93 8.14
N TYR A 660 9.16 7.14 6.97
CA TYR A 660 7.79 6.67 6.69
C TYR A 660 7.69 5.15 6.60
N PHE A 661 8.67 4.51 5.95
CA PHE A 661 8.75 3.05 5.90
C PHE A 661 8.79 2.43 7.31
N GLU A 662 9.63 2.95 8.23
CA GLU A 662 9.72 2.43 9.59
C GLU A 662 8.36 2.50 10.32
N LYS A 663 7.64 3.62 10.18
CA LYS A 663 6.29 3.78 10.75
C LYS A 663 5.28 2.78 10.17
N THR A 664 5.34 2.53 8.86
CA THR A 664 4.47 1.54 8.20
C THR A 664 4.81 0.12 8.64
N ALA A 665 6.09 -0.26 8.60
CA ALA A 665 6.52 -1.61 8.94
C ALA A 665 6.19 -1.97 10.40
N GLN A 666 6.38 -1.01 11.31
CA GLN A 666 6.15 -1.19 12.76
C GLN A 666 4.71 -0.90 13.22
N MET A 667 3.78 -0.59 12.31
CA MET A 667 2.42 -0.14 12.63
C MET A 667 1.78 -0.93 13.78
N ASP A 668 1.74 -2.25 13.66
CA ASP A 668 1.09 -3.11 14.66
C ASP A 668 2.03 -3.62 15.76
N ILE A 669 3.30 -3.88 15.45
CA ILE A 669 4.27 -4.37 16.44
C ILE A 669 4.52 -3.31 17.52
N ALA A 670 4.70 -2.06 17.10
CA ALA A 670 4.89 -0.91 17.98
C ALA A 670 3.58 -0.22 18.40
N ASP A 671 2.42 -0.69 17.91
CA ASP A 671 1.10 -0.10 18.16
C ASP A 671 1.07 1.41 17.90
N MET A 672 1.54 1.81 16.71
CA MET A 672 1.81 3.21 16.34
C MET A 672 0.56 4.09 16.42
N HIS A 673 -0.62 3.52 16.20
CA HIS A 673 -1.91 4.18 16.26
C HIS A 673 -2.67 3.94 17.58
N GLY A 674 -2.13 3.14 18.51
CA GLY A 674 -2.75 2.85 19.81
C GLY A 674 -4.04 2.03 19.73
N ASN A 675 -4.27 1.33 18.62
CA ASN A 675 -5.50 0.60 18.32
C ASN A 675 -5.25 -0.78 17.70
N THR A 676 -4.04 -1.35 17.80
CA THR A 676 -3.77 -2.73 17.36
C THR A 676 -4.58 -3.75 18.16
N LYS A 677 -5.08 -3.40 19.35
CA LYS A 677 -6.06 -4.21 20.10
C LYS A 677 -7.33 -4.53 19.29
N ASP A 678 -7.70 -3.66 18.35
CA ASP A 678 -8.90 -3.77 17.51
C ASP A 678 -8.61 -4.51 16.19
N GLY A 679 -7.41 -5.07 16.06
CA GLY A 679 -6.95 -5.86 14.92
C GLY A 679 -5.83 -5.20 14.12
N ILE A 680 -5.14 -6.00 13.32
CA ILE A 680 -4.03 -5.60 12.45
C ILE A 680 -4.45 -4.56 11.39
N HIS A 681 -3.49 -3.91 10.73
CA HIS A 681 -3.78 -2.97 9.64
C HIS A 681 -3.35 -3.55 8.29
N THR A 682 -4.22 -4.30 7.61
CA THR A 682 -3.85 -5.09 6.42
C THR A 682 -3.30 -4.24 5.27
N ALA A 683 -3.83 -3.05 5.04
CA ALA A 683 -3.30 -2.11 4.04
C ALA A 683 -1.89 -1.58 4.41
N ALA A 684 -1.60 -1.34 5.68
CA ALA A 684 -0.25 -0.95 6.13
C ALA A 684 0.73 -2.12 6.00
N MET A 685 0.28 -3.34 6.31
CA MET A 685 1.08 -4.55 6.12
C MET A 685 1.48 -4.73 4.65
N ALA A 686 0.53 -4.61 3.73
CA ALA A 686 0.81 -4.59 2.28
C ALA A 686 1.73 -3.42 1.90
N GLY A 687 1.44 -2.23 2.43
CA GLY A 687 2.22 -1.01 2.25
C GLY A 687 3.69 -1.13 2.66
N SER A 688 4.01 -1.96 3.67
CA SER A 688 5.40 -2.19 4.09
C SER A 688 6.22 -2.91 3.01
N TRP A 689 5.65 -3.93 2.35
CA TRP A 689 6.26 -4.59 1.20
C TRP A 689 6.34 -3.63 0.00
N MET A 690 5.25 -2.89 -0.26
CA MET A 690 5.21 -1.92 -1.37
C MET A 690 6.30 -0.85 -1.23
N SER A 691 6.57 -0.39 -0.01
CA SER A 691 7.64 0.58 0.27
C SER A 691 9.03 0.02 -0.05
N VAL A 692 9.26 -1.27 0.15
CA VAL A 692 10.51 -1.94 -0.24
C VAL A 692 10.61 -2.06 -1.75
N VAL A 693 9.58 -2.62 -2.40
CA VAL A 693 9.64 -3.00 -3.82
C VAL A 693 9.42 -1.79 -4.73
N TYR A 694 8.32 -1.06 -4.56
CA TYR A 694 8.06 0.16 -5.35
C TYR A 694 8.89 1.36 -4.87
N GLY A 695 9.23 1.43 -3.58
CA GLY A 695 10.06 2.53 -3.05
C GLY A 695 11.55 2.28 -3.27
N PHE A 696 12.19 1.51 -2.39
CA PHE A 696 13.66 1.38 -2.36
C PHE A 696 14.26 0.58 -3.53
N ALA A 697 13.58 -0.45 -4.03
CA ALA A 697 13.99 -1.13 -5.25
C ALA A 697 13.57 -0.36 -6.53
N GLY A 698 12.70 0.64 -6.37
CA GLY A 698 12.21 1.49 -7.45
C GLY A 698 11.48 0.73 -8.55
N PHE A 699 10.83 -0.39 -8.22
CA PHE A 699 10.09 -1.20 -9.19
C PHE A 699 8.94 -0.39 -9.78
N ARG A 700 8.73 -0.46 -11.09
CA ARG A 700 7.57 0.08 -11.81
C ARG A 700 7.15 -0.93 -12.87
N ASP A 701 5.86 -1.05 -13.08
CA ASP A 701 5.24 -2.11 -13.89
C ASP A 701 4.22 -1.58 -14.91
N ALA A 702 4.26 -0.27 -15.19
CA ALA A 702 3.32 0.37 -16.10
C ALA A 702 3.44 -0.20 -17.52
N ASP A 703 2.28 -0.44 -18.16
CA ASP A 703 2.18 -0.91 -19.54
C ASP A 703 3.00 -2.17 -19.86
N ALA A 704 3.07 -3.10 -18.89
CA ALA A 704 3.84 -4.35 -18.97
C ALA A 704 5.36 -4.15 -19.16
N GLN A 705 5.89 -2.98 -18.79
CA GLN A 705 7.32 -2.73 -18.70
C GLN A 705 7.78 -2.79 -17.24
N TRP A 706 8.71 -3.69 -16.95
CA TRP A 706 9.26 -3.88 -15.60
C TRP A 706 10.58 -3.14 -15.46
N CYS A 707 10.53 -2.00 -14.77
CA CYS A 707 11.68 -1.12 -14.56
C CYS A 707 12.08 -1.09 -13.07
N PHE A 708 13.36 -0.97 -12.79
CA PHE A 708 13.91 -0.84 -11.44
C PHE A 708 14.82 0.39 -11.33
N ASN A 709 14.53 1.24 -10.35
CA ASN A 709 15.29 2.44 -9.99
C ASN A 709 15.79 2.36 -8.53
N PRO A 710 16.74 1.46 -8.24
CA PRO A 710 17.12 1.12 -6.87
C PRO A 710 17.87 2.24 -6.16
N ALA A 711 17.48 2.50 -4.91
CA ALA A 711 18.14 3.41 -3.99
C ALA A 711 17.95 2.90 -2.55
N LEU A 712 19.03 2.42 -1.91
CA LEU A 712 18.98 1.89 -0.54
C LEU A 712 19.15 3.00 0.51
N PRO A 713 18.37 2.97 1.62
CA PRO A 713 18.55 3.89 2.73
C PRO A 713 19.92 3.68 3.38
N LYS A 714 20.47 4.70 4.05
CA LYS A 714 21.82 4.67 4.66
C LYS A 714 22.03 3.45 5.57
N LYS A 715 21.00 3.05 6.31
CA LYS A 715 21.03 1.92 7.28
C LYS A 715 21.23 0.54 6.64
N TRP A 716 20.81 0.33 5.38
CA TRP A 716 20.84 -0.99 4.74
C TRP A 716 22.08 -1.15 3.87
N SER A 717 22.87 -2.21 4.08
CA SER A 717 24.00 -2.58 3.21
C SER A 717 23.57 -3.42 2.02
N LYS A 718 22.50 -4.22 2.19
CA LYS A 718 21.97 -5.14 1.17
C LYS A 718 20.47 -5.34 1.34
N LEU A 719 19.78 -5.49 0.21
CA LEU A 719 18.37 -5.91 0.10
C LEU A 719 18.29 -7.08 -0.90
N SER A 720 17.64 -8.18 -0.53
CA SER A 720 17.33 -9.29 -1.44
C SER A 720 15.84 -9.63 -1.39
N PHE A 721 15.23 -9.88 -2.54
CA PHE A 721 13.83 -10.32 -2.66
C PHE A 721 13.57 -10.95 -4.03
N SER A 722 12.41 -11.58 -4.21
CA SER A 722 11.99 -12.18 -5.48
C SER A 722 10.62 -11.68 -5.94
N LEU A 723 10.38 -11.73 -7.24
CA LEU A 723 9.09 -11.39 -7.87
C LEU A 723 8.70 -12.47 -8.89
N ILE A 724 7.39 -12.73 -9.01
CA ILE A 724 6.82 -13.50 -10.11
C ILE A 724 6.42 -12.52 -11.22
N LEU A 725 7.03 -12.62 -12.39
CA LEU A 725 6.78 -11.79 -13.58
C LEU A 725 6.56 -12.70 -14.78
N ALA A 726 5.44 -12.55 -15.51
CA ALA A 726 5.06 -13.41 -16.62
C ALA A 726 5.26 -14.92 -16.37
N SER A 727 4.79 -15.39 -15.21
CA SER A 727 4.93 -16.76 -14.70
C SER A 727 6.38 -17.23 -14.49
N SER A 728 7.31 -16.29 -14.35
CA SER A 728 8.74 -16.53 -14.17
C SER A 728 9.21 -15.93 -12.85
N VAL A 729 10.23 -16.52 -12.21
CA VAL A 729 10.73 -16.00 -10.93
C VAL A 729 12.03 -15.24 -11.13
N LEU A 730 11.99 -13.95 -10.84
CA LEU A 730 13.13 -13.04 -10.85
C LEU A 730 13.62 -12.84 -9.41
N ASP A 731 14.88 -13.18 -9.15
CA ASP A 731 15.57 -12.84 -7.90
C ASP A 731 16.35 -11.53 -8.09
N ILE A 732 16.25 -10.65 -7.10
CA ILE A 732 16.89 -9.33 -7.12
C ILE A 732 17.74 -9.17 -5.87
N VAL A 733 18.99 -8.73 -6.07
CA VAL A 733 19.91 -8.37 -4.99
C VAL A 733 20.43 -6.96 -5.22
N ILE A 734 20.19 -6.06 -4.27
CA ILE A 734 20.64 -4.67 -4.30
C ILE A 734 21.64 -4.48 -3.17
N THR A 735 22.79 -3.89 -3.49
CA THR A 735 23.81 -3.46 -2.53
C THR A 735 24.00 -1.94 -2.64
N LYS A 736 24.95 -1.37 -1.90
CA LYS A 736 25.33 0.04 -2.07
C LYS A 736 25.92 0.36 -3.44
N THR A 737 26.53 -0.62 -4.11
CA THR A 737 27.34 -0.40 -5.31
C THR A 737 26.80 -1.09 -6.55
N SER A 738 25.85 -2.02 -6.41
CA SER A 738 25.33 -2.77 -7.54
C SER A 738 23.93 -3.32 -7.30
N THR A 739 23.22 -3.57 -8.41
CA THR A 739 22.01 -4.38 -8.44
C THR A 739 22.20 -5.56 -9.37
N SER A 740 21.87 -6.75 -8.90
CA SER A 740 21.92 -8.00 -9.65
C SER A 740 20.52 -8.57 -9.82
N TYR A 741 20.23 -9.04 -11.02
CA TYR A 741 18.99 -9.68 -11.43
C TYR A 741 19.31 -11.09 -11.90
N SER A 742 18.61 -12.09 -11.37
CA SER A 742 18.78 -13.50 -11.72
C SER A 742 17.43 -14.10 -12.07
N LEU A 743 17.29 -14.59 -13.31
CA LEU A 743 16.06 -15.28 -13.72
C LEU A 743 16.15 -16.74 -13.30
N ARG A 744 15.51 -17.07 -12.19
CA ARG A 744 15.63 -18.39 -11.54
C ARG A 744 14.96 -19.50 -12.36
N CYS A 745 13.76 -19.23 -12.89
CA CYS A 745 13.02 -20.13 -13.77
C CYS A 745 11.92 -19.37 -14.53
N GLY A 746 11.48 -19.89 -15.68
CA GLY A 746 10.36 -19.37 -16.46
C GLY A 746 10.75 -18.89 -17.86
N ASN A 747 9.96 -17.99 -18.42
CA ASN A 747 10.17 -17.43 -19.75
C ASN A 747 11.20 -16.29 -19.71
N ASP A 748 11.78 -15.99 -20.88
CA ASP A 748 12.63 -14.82 -21.06
C ASP A 748 11.93 -13.54 -20.58
N LEU A 749 12.64 -12.69 -19.83
CA LEU A 749 12.13 -11.43 -19.31
C LEU A 749 12.85 -10.24 -19.94
N GLU A 750 12.08 -9.30 -20.48
CA GLU A 750 12.56 -7.97 -20.85
C GLU A 750 12.40 -7.03 -19.66
N LEU A 751 13.52 -6.45 -19.21
CA LEU A 751 13.63 -5.66 -17.99
C LEU A 751 14.36 -4.35 -18.25
N TRP A 752 14.14 -3.38 -17.37
CA TRP A 752 14.87 -2.11 -17.38
C TRP A 752 15.56 -1.88 -16.04
N HIS A 753 16.85 -1.57 -16.10
CA HIS A 753 17.58 -0.98 -14.98
C HIS A 753 17.76 0.49 -15.30
N ARG A 754 17.05 1.37 -14.58
CA ARG A 754 16.96 2.79 -14.96
C ARG A 754 16.43 2.92 -16.39
N ASN A 755 17.15 3.60 -17.26
CA ASN A 755 16.83 3.74 -18.68
C ASN A 755 17.45 2.63 -19.58
N LYS A 756 18.18 1.67 -19.02
CA LYS A 756 18.86 0.60 -19.80
C LYS A 756 17.99 -0.66 -19.88
N ALA A 757 17.52 -0.99 -21.07
CA ALA A 757 16.82 -2.25 -21.36
C ALA A 757 17.80 -3.44 -21.40
N PHE A 758 17.36 -4.59 -20.92
CA PHE A 758 18.09 -5.86 -21.02
C PHE A 758 17.13 -7.06 -21.00
N THR A 759 17.63 -8.21 -21.43
CA THR A 759 16.86 -9.46 -21.43
C THR A 759 17.59 -10.50 -20.61
N LEU A 760 16.85 -11.25 -19.79
CA LEU A 760 17.36 -12.42 -19.09
C LEU A 760 16.68 -13.69 -19.60
N LYS A 761 17.47 -14.75 -19.77
CA LYS A 761 16.97 -16.11 -19.96
C LYS A 761 17.06 -16.92 -18.67
N GLU A 762 16.35 -18.03 -18.62
CA GLU A 762 16.39 -18.93 -17.47
C GLU A 762 17.82 -19.33 -17.08
N GLY A 763 18.16 -19.16 -15.80
CA GLY A 763 19.49 -19.41 -15.24
C GLY A 763 20.51 -18.29 -15.46
N GLU A 764 20.19 -17.26 -16.26
CA GLU A 764 21.07 -16.12 -16.48
C GLU A 764 21.00 -15.11 -15.33
N SER A 765 22.06 -14.32 -15.20
CA SER A 765 22.13 -13.23 -14.24
C SER A 765 22.86 -12.04 -14.85
N GLN A 766 22.38 -10.84 -14.55
CA GLN A 766 23.00 -9.59 -14.99
C GLN A 766 23.12 -8.63 -13.82
N SER A 767 24.24 -7.91 -13.75
CA SER A 767 24.50 -6.94 -12.69
C SER A 767 24.79 -5.56 -13.28
N PHE A 768 24.32 -4.53 -12.59
CA PHE A 768 24.49 -3.13 -12.93
C PHE A 768 25.16 -2.40 -11.76
N CYS A 769 26.11 -1.52 -12.07
CA CYS A 769 26.74 -0.66 -11.08
C CYS A 769 25.77 0.46 -10.69
N LEU A 770 25.68 0.77 -9.39
CA LEU A 770 24.90 1.89 -8.88
C LEU A 770 25.74 3.15 -8.68
N SER A 771 27.07 3.02 -8.64
CA SER A 771 27.96 4.17 -8.67
C SER A 771 27.65 5.00 -9.93
N PRO A 772 27.56 6.33 -9.80
CA PRO A 772 27.38 7.22 -10.94
C PRO A 772 28.39 6.92 -12.05
N ASP A 773 27.93 6.89 -13.29
CA ASP A 773 28.78 6.81 -14.49
C ASP A 773 28.47 8.05 -15.34
N LEU A 774 29.49 8.82 -15.73
CA LEU A 774 29.28 10.11 -16.38
C LEU A 774 28.80 9.90 -17.82
N GLU A 775 27.49 9.95 -18.04
CA GLU A 775 26.85 9.72 -19.34
C GLU A 775 26.60 11.01 -20.11
N ALA A 776 26.31 12.11 -19.39
CA ALA A 776 26.01 13.40 -20.02
C ALA A 776 26.51 14.60 -19.20
N VAL A 777 26.87 15.67 -19.92
CA VAL A 777 27.06 17.01 -19.34
C VAL A 777 26.02 17.95 -19.93
N ILE A 778 25.28 18.61 -19.05
CA ILE A 778 24.17 19.50 -19.37
C ILE A 778 24.57 20.92 -19.05
N PHE A 779 24.55 21.78 -20.07
CA PHE A 779 25.04 23.14 -19.98
C PHE A 779 23.88 24.13 -19.94
N ASP A 780 23.97 25.16 -19.09
CA ASP A 780 23.32 26.43 -19.41
C ASP A 780 24.05 27.12 -20.59
N LEU A 781 23.38 28.09 -21.22
CA LEU A 781 23.92 28.86 -22.32
C LEU A 781 24.63 30.13 -21.84
N ASP A 782 23.90 30.96 -21.09
CA ASP A 782 24.28 32.31 -20.72
C ASP A 782 25.29 32.23 -19.56
N GLY A 783 26.47 32.85 -19.69
CA GLY A 783 27.50 32.82 -18.64
C GLY A 783 28.31 31.52 -18.52
N VAL A 784 27.88 30.44 -19.19
CA VAL A 784 28.60 29.16 -19.26
C VAL A 784 29.21 28.91 -20.64
N ILE A 785 28.43 28.97 -21.71
CA ILE A 785 28.92 28.75 -23.08
C ILE A 785 29.32 30.07 -23.74
N THR A 786 28.57 31.14 -23.47
CA THR A 786 28.81 32.47 -24.04
C THR A 786 28.38 33.56 -23.06
N ASP A 787 29.05 34.71 -23.05
CA ASP A 787 28.66 35.86 -22.24
C ASP A 787 27.56 36.68 -22.94
N THR A 788 26.38 36.09 -23.06
CA THR A 788 25.18 36.76 -23.59
C THR A 788 24.40 37.51 -22.52
N ALA A 789 24.86 37.47 -21.25
CA ALA A 789 24.25 38.18 -20.13
C ALA A 789 24.25 39.71 -20.35
N ASP A 790 25.32 40.27 -20.95
CA ASP A 790 25.33 41.71 -21.27
C ASP A 790 24.32 42.04 -22.37
N LEU A 791 24.11 41.17 -23.37
CA LEU A 791 23.07 41.38 -24.40
C LEU A 791 21.66 41.42 -23.79
N HIS A 792 21.40 40.57 -22.79
CA HIS A 792 20.17 40.62 -22.00
C HIS A 792 20.03 41.94 -21.24
N TYR A 793 21.10 42.39 -20.57
CA TYR A 793 21.13 43.66 -19.85
C TYR A 793 20.87 44.85 -20.78
N GLN A 794 21.54 44.93 -21.94
CA GLN A 794 21.35 46.02 -22.90
C GLN A 794 19.90 46.07 -23.42
N ALA A 795 19.32 44.90 -23.73
CA ALA A 795 17.95 44.81 -24.20
C ALA A 795 16.95 45.23 -23.11
N TRP A 796 17.13 44.78 -21.87
CA TRP A 796 16.30 45.20 -20.74
C TRP A 796 16.48 46.68 -20.42
N LYS A 797 17.72 47.19 -20.40
CA LYS A 797 18.02 48.60 -20.15
C LYS A 797 17.34 49.50 -21.17
N LYS A 798 17.46 49.18 -22.45
CA LYS A 798 16.81 49.94 -23.53
C LYS A 798 15.29 49.96 -23.40
N ILE A 799 14.69 48.83 -23.04
CA ILE A 799 13.25 48.73 -22.80
C ILE A 799 12.83 49.49 -21.55
N SER A 800 13.54 49.32 -20.44
CA SER A 800 13.27 50.03 -19.20
C SER A 800 13.37 51.55 -19.40
N ASP A 801 14.34 52.03 -20.16
CA ASP A 801 14.46 53.46 -20.49
C ASP A 801 13.27 53.97 -21.35
N ILE A 802 12.80 53.17 -22.32
CA ILE A 802 11.60 53.49 -23.13
C ILE A 802 10.35 53.65 -22.25
N TYR A 803 10.18 52.78 -21.24
CA TYR A 803 9.01 52.77 -20.36
C TYR A 803 9.21 53.54 -19.04
N GLY A 804 10.33 54.25 -18.89
CA GLY A 804 10.63 55.01 -17.67
C GLY A 804 10.67 54.14 -16.41
N LEU A 805 11.30 52.96 -16.50
CA LEU A 805 11.57 52.04 -15.41
C LEU A 805 13.05 52.18 -15.00
N ALA A 806 13.30 52.39 -13.71
CA ALA A 806 14.64 52.32 -13.15
C ALA A 806 15.17 50.89 -13.29
N PHE A 807 16.28 50.75 -14.00
CA PHE A 807 16.96 49.48 -14.21
C PHE A 807 18.47 49.73 -14.35
N ASP A 808 19.24 49.03 -13.52
CA ASP A 808 20.68 49.06 -13.43
C ASP A 808 21.24 47.63 -13.30
N ARG A 809 22.56 47.51 -13.13
CA ARG A 809 23.20 46.20 -13.03
C ARG A 809 22.83 45.44 -11.75
N GLU A 810 22.55 46.14 -10.64
CA GLU A 810 22.15 45.49 -9.39
C GLU A 810 20.78 44.80 -9.54
N VAL A 811 19.83 45.46 -10.21
CA VAL A 811 18.53 44.83 -10.54
C VAL A 811 18.71 43.71 -11.56
N ASN A 812 19.62 43.87 -12.54
CA ASN A 812 19.89 42.84 -13.56
C ASN A 812 20.43 41.54 -12.97
N GLU A 813 21.25 41.60 -11.91
CA GLU A 813 21.76 40.39 -11.25
C GLU A 813 20.63 39.48 -10.73
N ARG A 814 19.50 40.07 -10.32
CA ARG A 814 18.31 39.32 -9.90
C ARG A 814 17.55 38.66 -11.06
N LEU A 815 17.87 39.02 -12.31
CA LEU A 815 17.23 38.45 -13.51
C LEU A 815 18.02 37.26 -14.10
N ARG A 816 19.21 36.94 -13.57
CA ARG A 816 20.01 35.84 -14.09
C ARG A 816 19.32 34.50 -13.86
N GLY A 817 19.30 33.66 -14.90
CA GLY A 817 18.72 32.32 -14.85
C GLY A 817 17.19 32.22 -14.86
N VAL A 818 16.45 33.33 -14.66
CA VAL A 818 14.98 33.34 -14.60
C VAL A 818 14.32 33.66 -15.95
N SER A 819 13.01 33.39 -16.08
CA SER A 819 12.26 33.64 -17.31
C SER A 819 12.12 35.13 -17.64
N ARG A 820 11.68 35.47 -18.86
CA ARG A 820 11.47 36.87 -19.27
C ARG A 820 10.27 37.48 -18.55
N GLU A 821 9.24 36.68 -18.33
CA GLU A 821 8.01 37.03 -17.65
C GLU A 821 8.29 37.32 -16.17
N GLU A 822 9.09 36.48 -15.52
CA GLU A 822 9.56 36.69 -14.14
C GLU A 822 10.54 37.86 -14.03
N SER A 823 11.43 38.01 -15.02
CA SER A 823 12.31 39.18 -15.12
C SER A 823 11.51 40.48 -15.12
N MET A 824 10.41 40.52 -15.89
CA MET A 824 9.52 41.67 -15.92
C MET A 824 8.86 41.91 -14.55
N ALA A 825 8.41 40.85 -13.87
CA ALA A 825 7.84 40.97 -12.53
C ALA A 825 8.85 41.54 -11.51
N ILE A 826 10.12 41.15 -11.58
CA ILE A 826 11.20 41.68 -10.73
C ILE A 826 11.45 43.17 -11.01
N ILE A 827 11.54 43.57 -12.28
CA ILE A 827 11.74 44.98 -12.67
C ILE A 827 10.57 45.83 -12.17
N LEU A 828 9.33 45.35 -12.34
CA LEU A 828 8.13 46.06 -11.88
C LEU A 828 8.07 46.18 -10.36
N SER A 829 8.39 45.10 -9.64
CA SER A 829 8.48 45.08 -8.18
C SER A 829 9.52 46.07 -7.65
N HIS A 830 10.72 46.09 -8.25
CA HIS A 830 11.77 47.07 -7.91
C HIS A 830 11.29 48.52 -8.11
N ASN A 831 10.53 48.76 -9.19
CA ASN A 831 9.97 50.07 -9.50
C ASN A 831 8.68 50.40 -8.72
N LYS A 832 8.13 49.47 -7.93
CA LYS A 832 6.83 49.57 -7.26
C LYS A 832 5.70 49.98 -8.23
N LYS A 833 5.75 49.48 -9.45
CA LYS A 833 4.76 49.75 -10.50
C LYS A 833 3.97 48.49 -10.80
N GLU A 834 2.65 48.64 -10.94
CA GLU A 834 1.80 47.60 -11.50
C GLU A 834 1.46 47.92 -12.95
N MET A 835 1.47 46.89 -13.79
CA MET A 835 1.05 46.97 -15.18
C MET A 835 0.07 45.84 -15.49
N SER A 836 -0.86 46.09 -16.42
CA SER A 836 -1.76 45.06 -16.93
C SER A 836 -0.98 43.96 -17.64
N GLU A 837 -1.52 42.74 -17.65
CA GLU A 837 -0.90 41.57 -18.25
C GLU A 837 -0.61 41.78 -19.76
N ALA A 838 -1.56 42.37 -20.49
CA ALA A 838 -1.39 42.72 -21.90
C ALA A 838 -0.16 43.62 -22.14
N MET A 839 0.06 44.60 -21.26
CA MET A 839 1.19 45.51 -21.36
C MET A 839 2.52 44.82 -21.00
N ARG A 840 2.53 43.94 -19.98
CA ARG A 840 3.71 43.14 -19.64
C ARG A 840 4.14 42.27 -20.82
N LYS A 841 3.17 41.62 -21.47
CA LYS A 841 3.40 40.76 -22.64
C LYS A 841 3.97 41.56 -23.82
N GLN A 842 3.40 42.73 -24.11
CA GLN A 842 3.92 43.62 -25.15
C GLN A 842 5.39 43.99 -24.90
N ILE A 843 5.71 44.44 -23.69
CA ILE A 843 7.07 44.87 -23.34
C ILE A 843 8.05 43.69 -23.44
N ALA A 844 7.64 42.50 -22.99
CA ALA A 844 8.45 41.29 -23.11
C ALA A 844 8.72 40.90 -24.58
N GLU A 845 7.72 41.05 -25.45
CA GLU A 845 7.88 40.83 -26.90
C GLU A 845 8.80 41.86 -27.56
N GLU A 846 8.69 43.14 -27.20
CA GLU A 846 9.56 44.20 -27.70
C GLU A 846 11.02 44.00 -27.24
N LYS A 847 11.23 43.63 -25.96
CA LYS A 847 12.54 43.21 -25.44
C LYS A 847 13.09 42.03 -26.24
N ASN A 848 12.25 41.05 -26.53
CA ASN A 848 12.67 39.87 -27.28
C ASN A 848 13.13 40.23 -28.70
N LYS A 849 12.44 41.14 -29.39
CA LYS A 849 12.87 41.62 -30.72
C LYS A 849 14.25 42.26 -30.66
N LEU A 850 14.51 43.09 -29.66
CA LEU A 850 15.83 43.72 -29.46
C LEU A 850 16.91 42.69 -29.16
N TYR A 851 16.63 41.73 -28.28
CA TYR A 851 17.56 40.66 -27.94
C TYR A 851 17.87 39.77 -29.16
N VAL A 852 16.84 39.31 -29.88
CA VAL A 852 17.01 38.50 -31.10
C VAL A 852 17.84 39.22 -32.16
N ALA A 853 17.66 40.54 -32.32
CA ALA A 853 18.49 41.34 -33.21
C ALA A 853 19.96 41.38 -32.74
N SER A 854 20.22 41.46 -31.43
CA SER A 854 21.58 41.43 -30.90
C SER A 854 22.30 40.08 -31.08
N LEU A 855 21.56 38.96 -31.12
CA LEU A 855 22.14 37.63 -31.38
C LEU A 855 22.81 37.53 -32.76
N GLU A 856 22.45 38.36 -33.74
CA GLU A 856 23.10 38.39 -35.05
C GLU A 856 24.57 38.83 -35.00
N SER A 857 25.00 39.45 -33.90
CA SER A 857 26.39 39.85 -33.69
C SER A 857 27.28 38.75 -33.10
N LEU A 858 26.68 37.65 -32.61
CA LEU A 858 27.41 36.52 -32.05
C LEU A 858 28.18 35.78 -33.15
N SER A 859 29.41 35.38 -32.83
CA SER A 859 30.21 34.48 -33.65
C SER A 859 31.06 33.54 -32.78
N PRO A 860 31.78 32.56 -33.35
CA PRO A 860 32.59 31.61 -32.58
C PRO A 860 33.65 32.23 -31.65
N LYS A 861 34.00 33.52 -31.82
CA LYS A 861 34.91 34.25 -30.92
C LYS A 861 34.29 34.56 -29.55
N ASP A 862 32.97 34.51 -29.46
CA ASP A 862 32.19 34.85 -28.27
C ASP A 862 31.88 33.61 -27.41
N ILE A 863 32.46 32.45 -27.77
CA ILE A 863 32.48 31.24 -26.96
C ILE A 863 33.41 31.47 -25.77
N LEU A 864 32.94 31.17 -24.56
CA LEU A 864 33.74 31.33 -23.36
C LEU A 864 34.96 30.40 -23.36
N PRO A 865 36.10 30.83 -22.81
CA PRO A 865 37.35 30.05 -22.89
C PRO A 865 37.22 28.66 -22.25
N GLY A 866 37.79 27.63 -22.88
CA GLY A 866 37.77 26.24 -22.41
C GLY A 866 36.58 25.39 -22.88
N ILE A 867 35.49 26.02 -23.31
CA ILE A 867 34.25 25.30 -23.68
C ILE A 867 34.41 24.45 -24.93
N LYS A 868 35.09 24.96 -25.96
CA LYS A 868 35.29 24.21 -27.20
C LYS A 868 36.19 23.00 -26.98
N GLU A 869 37.27 23.19 -26.23
CA GLU A 869 38.19 22.12 -25.84
C GLU A 869 37.47 21.04 -25.02
N LEU A 870 36.62 21.46 -24.08
CA LEU A 870 35.78 20.54 -23.30
C LEU A 870 34.79 19.77 -24.19
N PHE A 871 34.10 20.44 -25.12
CA PHE A 871 33.15 19.79 -26.02
C PHE A 871 33.83 18.73 -26.90
N ASP A 872 35.00 19.05 -27.43
CA ASP A 872 35.82 18.11 -28.21
C ASP A 872 36.23 16.90 -27.33
N ALA A 873 36.65 17.15 -26.08
CA ALA A 873 36.99 16.09 -25.13
C ALA A 873 35.79 15.20 -24.75
N LEU A 874 34.62 15.79 -24.50
CA LEU A 874 33.38 15.07 -24.20
C LEU A 874 32.96 14.17 -25.37
N LYS A 875 33.01 14.69 -26.61
CA LYS A 875 32.71 13.89 -27.81
C LYS A 875 33.70 12.74 -28.01
N GLN A 876 35.00 12.99 -27.79
CA GLN A 876 36.02 11.93 -27.84
C GLN A 876 35.81 10.87 -26.76
N GLY A 877 35.33 11.27 -25.57
CA GLY A 877 34.99 10.39 -24.46
C GLY A 877 33.63 9.67 -24.61
N GLY A 878 32.84 9.97 -25.65
CA GLY A 878 31.51 9.39 -25.84
C GLY A 878 30.44 9.94 -24.89
N ILE A 879 30.72 11.02 -24.17
CA ILE A 879 29.81 11.65 -23.21
C ILE A 879 28.87 12.59 -23.96
N LYS A 880 27.57 12.51 -23.66
CA LYS A 880 26.54 13.30 -24.33
C LYS A 880 26.58 14.76 -23.88
N ILE A 881 26.27 15.66 -24.80
CA ILE A 881 26.22 17.10 -24.54
C ILE A 881 24.78 17.57 -24.72
N ALA A 882 24.19 18.11 -23.66
CA ALA A 882 22.84 18.66 -23.71
C ALA A 882 22.79 20.13 -23.29
N LEU A 883 21.76 20.85 -23.73
CA LEU A 883 21.53 22.26 -23.37
C LEU A 883 20.23 22.43 -22.56
N ALA A 884 20.32 23.13 -21.44
CA ALA A 884 19.21 23.46 -20.55
C ALA A 884 19.17 24.97 -20.25
N SER A 885 18.63 25.76 -21.17
CA SER A 885 18.58 27.23 -21.06
C SER A 885 17.16 27.75 -20.80
N SER A 886 17.05 28.79 -19.98
CA SER A 886 15.80 29.55 -19.77
C SER A 886 15.41 30.44 -20.96
N SER A 887 16.29 30.58 -21.97
CA SER A 887 16.05 31.41 -23.17
C SER A 887 15.33 30.63 -24.27
N ARG A 888 14.15 31.11 -24.69
CA ARG A 888 13.45 30.58 -25.88
C ARG A 888 14.23 30.73 -27.19
N ASN A 889 15.33 31.50 -27.19
CA ASN A 889 16.19 31.70 -28.35
C ASN A 889 17.50 30.90 -28.29
N ALA A 890 17.68 30.01 -27.30
CA ALA A 890 18.94 29.31 -27.06
C ALA A 890 19.47 28.57 -28.30
N ARG A 891 18.59 27.88 -29.04
CA ARG A 891 18.93 27.22 -30.31
C ARG A 891 19.53 28.19 -31.34
N ARG A 892 18.97 29.40 -31.47
CA ARG A 892 19.48 30.43 -32.40
C ARG A 892 20.84 30.96 -31.95
N GLY A 893 21.05 31.11 -30.64
CA GLY A 893 22.36 31.45 -30.08
C GLY A 893 23.42 30.41 -30.45
N CYS A 894 23.12 29.13 -30.21
CA CYS A 894 24.03 28.03 -30.57
C CYS A 894 24.29 27.93 -32.08
N GLU A 895 23.33 28.29 -32.93
CA GLU A 895 23.52 28.34 -34.39
C GLU A 895 24.56 29.38 -34.78
N LYS A 896 24.49 30.57 -34.20
CA LYS A 896 25.43 31.67 -34.46
C LYS A 896 26.83 31.40 -33.92
N LEU A 897 26.93 30.67 -32.82
CA LEU A 897 28.21 30.20 -32.27
C LEU A 897 28.79 29.00 -33.04
N GLU A 898 28.08 28.45 -34.02
CA GLU A 898 28.45 27.23 -34.76
C GLU A 898 28.60 25.99 -33.86
N LEU A 899 27.84 25.93 -32.76
CA LEU A 899 27.90 24.85 -31.77
C LEU A 899 26.77 23.83 -31.89
N LEU A 900 25.77 24.05 -32.75
CA LEU A 900 24.59 23.16 -32.85
C LEU A 900 24.94 21.69 -33.09
N THR A 901 26.00 21.41 -33.86
CA THR A 901 26.41 20.02 -34.17
C THR A 901 27.01 19.28 -32.98
N PHE A 902 27.38 19.98 -31.91
CA PHE A 902 27.88 19.36 -30.69
C PHE A 902 26.76 18.84 -29.78
N PHE A 903 25.59 19.46 -29.78
CA PHE A 903 24.51 19.05 -28.88
C PHE A 903 23.82 17.78 -29.37
N ASP A 904 23.76 16.78 -28.49
CA ASP A 904 22.94 15.58 -28.67
C ASP A 904 21.46 15.86 -28.31
N GLY A 905 21.20 16.87 -27.46
CA GLY A 905 19.86 17.30 -27.07
C GLY A 905 19.80 18.78 -26.67
N ILE A 906 18.71 19.47 -27.00
CA ILE A 906 18.46 20.86 -26.58
C ILE A 906 17.03 20.94 -26.05
N ALA A 907 16.89 21.19 -24.74
CA ALA A 907 15.59 21.28 -24.10
C ALA A 907 14.83 22.54 -24.51
N ASP A 908 13.51 22.42 -24.64
CA ASP A 908 12.62 23.49 -25.08
C ASP A 908 11.77 24.00 -23.92
N ILE A 909 12.19 25.12 -23.32
CA ILE A 909 11.51 25.77 -22.19
C ILE A 909 10.06 26.16 -22.51
N SER A 910 9.67 26.29 -23.79
CA SER A 910 8.28 26.64 -24.15
C SER A 910 7.28 25.50 -23.95
N LYS A 911 7.77 24.27 -23.75
CA LYS A 911 6.96 23.06 -23.51
C LYS A 911 6.95 22.63 -22.05
N LEU A 912 7.62 23.39 -21.18
CA LEU A 912 7.77 23.05 -19.77
C LEU A 912 6.95 24.03 -18.92
N PRO A 913 6.36 23.57 -17.82
CA PRO A 913 5.45 24.38 -17.02
C PRO A 913 6.19 25.50 -16.27
N LEU A 914 7.39 25.22 -15.75
CA LEU A 914 8.16 26.15 -14.94
C LEU A 914 9.60 26.28 -15.41
N SER A 915 10.18 27.46 -15.22
CA SER A 915 11.61 27.72 -15.39
C SER A 915 12.41 27.42 -14.13
N LYS A 916 13.74 27.53 -14.24
CA LYS A 916 14.67 27.52 -13.09
C LYS A 916 14.14 28.49 -12.02
N PRO A 917 14.10 28.11 -10.73
CA PRO A 917 14.83 27.00 -10.10
C PRO A 917 14.14 25.63 -10.17
N ALA A 918 13.01 25.47 -10.88
CA ALA A 918 12.41 24.16 -11.07
C ALA A 918 13.30 23.24 -11.92
N PRO A 919 13.33 21.92 -11.65
CA PRO A 919 14.24 20.98 -12.30
C PRO A 919 13.85 20.60 -13.73
N ASP A 920 12.68 21.04 -14.20
CA ASP A 920 12.03 20.62 -15.45
C ASP A 920 12.97 20.65 -16.66
N ILE A 921 13.70 21.76 -16.85
CA ILE A 921 14.57 21.95 -18.02
C ILE A 921 15.79 21.02 -18.01
N PHE A 922 16.34 20.73 -16.84
CA PHE A 922 17.47 19.81 -16.71
C PHE A 922 17.03 18.35 -16.85
N LEU A 923 15.90 17.97 -16.23
CA LEU A 923 15.33 16.64 -16.40
C LEU A 923 14.95 16.37 -17.87
N GLU A 924 14.38 17.35 -18.57
CA GLU A 924 14.09 17.22 -20.00
C GLU A 924 15.37 17.10 -20.84
N ALA A 925 16.41 17.88 -20.53
CA ALA A 925 17.69 17.79 -21.22
C ALA A 925 18.34 16.39 -21.07
N ALA A 926 18.30 15.80 -19.87
CA ALA A 926 18.78 14.44 -19.62
C ALA A 926 17.96 13.39 -20.39
N ARG A 927 16.63 13.53 -20.40
CA ARG A 927 15.72 12.66 -21.15
C ARG A 927 16.00 12.68 -22.66
N LEU A 928 16.27 13.86 -23.22
CA LEU A 928 16.54 14.01 -24.66
C LEU A 928 17.81 13.30 -25.12
N VAL A 929 18.77 13.09 -24.23
CA VAL A 929 20.04 12.40 -24.53
C VAL A 929 20.09 10.98 -23.98
N ASP A 930 18.97 10.48 -23.45
CA ASP A 930 18.85 9.15 -22.83
C ASP A 930 19.92 8.93 -21.74
N ALA A 931 20.09 9.92 -20.86
CA ALA A 931 20.96 9.83 -19.69
C ALA A 931 20.15 9.84 -18.41
N TRP A 932 20.57 9.03 -17.44
CA TRP A 932 19.93 9.02 -16.12
C TRP A 932 20.37 10.25 -15.30
N PRO A 933 19.50 10.92 -14.52
CA PRO A 933 19.88 12.18 -13.85
C PRO A 933 21.11 12.07 -12.94
N GLN A 934 21.25 10.99 -12.17
CA GLN A 934 22.43 10.75 -11.31
C GLN A 934 23.72 10.50 -12.12
N ASN A 935 23.60 10.22 -13.42
CA ASN A 935 24.71 10.05 -14.37
C ASN A 935 25.00 11.34 -15.16
N CYS A 936 24.38 12.47 -14.77
CA CYS A 936 24.53 13.76 -15.42
C CYS A 936 25.30 14.75 -14.53
N VAL A 937 26.11 15.58 -15.17
CA VAL A 937 26.69 16.80 -14.58
C VAL A 937 25.99 18.02 -15.18
N GLY A 938 25.43 18.88 -14.32
CA GLY A 938 24.90 20.18 -14.72
C GLY A 938 25.92 21.29 -14.49
N ILE A 939 26.07 22.22 -15.45
CA ILE A 939 26.99 23.35 -15.36
C ILE A 939 26.22 24.67 -15.52
N GLU A 940 26.41 25.58 -14.57
CA GLU A 940 25.59 26.79 -14.45
C GLU A 940 26.34 27.97 -13.81
N ASP A 941 25.99 29.22 -14.16
CA ASP A 941 26.56 30.45 -13.57
C ASP A 941 25.62 31.16 -12.56
N ALA A 942 24.35 30.76 -12.48
CA ALA A 942 23.32 31.36 -11.63
C ALA A 942 22.82 30.44 -10.50
N GLN A 943 22.54 31.00 -9.32
CA GLN A 943 22.03 30.25 -8.17
C GLN A 943 20.75 29.45 -8.48
N ALA A 944 19.80 30.05 -9.20
CA ALA A 944 18.55 29.39 -9.55
C ALA A 944 18.78 28.13 -10.39
N GLY A 945 19.77 28.12 -11.29
CA GLY A 945 20.08 26.94 -12.07
C GLY A 945 20.84 25.88 -11.27
N ILE A 946 21.70 26.25 -10.32
CA ILE A 946 22.30 25.29 -9.37
C ILE A 946 21.23 24.60 -8.53
N ASP A 947 20.25 25.35 -8.04
CA ASP A 947 19.12 24.80 -7.30
C ASP A 947 18.31 23.82 -8.19
N ALA A 948 18.12 24.14 -9.48
CA ALA A 948 17.45 23.26 -10.44
C ALA A 948 18.24 21.97 -10.75
N ILE A 949 19.58 22.05 -10.89
CA ILE A 949 20.46 20.90 -11.12
C ILE A 949 20.40 19.94 -9.93
N ARG A 950 20.54 20.48 -8.71
CA ARG A 950 20.47 19.70 -7.47
C ARG A 950 19.10 19.06 -7.31
N ASP A 951 18.03 19.81 -7.59
CA ASP A 951 16.69 19.25 -7.52
C ASP A 951 16.45 18.20 -8.62
N ALA A 952 17.08 18.30 -9.78
CA ALA A 952 17.05 17.26 -10.78
C ALA A 952 17.78 15.96 -10.35
N GLY A 953 18.52 16.00 -9.23
CA GLY A 953 19.30 14.86 -8.73
C GLY A 953 20.63 14.66 -9.48
N MET A 954 21.14 15.72 -10.10
CA MET A 954 22.36 15.74 -10.90
C MET A 954 23.53 16.30 -10.08
N PHE A 955 24.75 15.98 -10.48
CA PHE A 955 25.96 16.57 -9.90
C PHE A 955 26.15 18.00 -10.44
N SER A 956 26.39 18.98 -9.58
CA SER A 956 26.36 20.40 -9.93
C SER A 956 27.74 21.07 -9.94
N ILE A 957 28.06 21.75 -11.04
CA ILE A 957 29.24 22.61 -11.17
C ILE A 957 28.79 24.06 -11.35
N GLY A 958 29.17 24.90 -10.39
CA GLY A 958 28.95 26.34 -10.43
C GLY A 958 30.13 27.10 -11.01
N ILE A 959 29.86 28.08 -11.88
CA ILE A 959 30.85 29.04 -12.37
C ILE A 959 30.64 30.39 -11.67
N GLY A 960 31.71 30.97 -11.11
CA GLY A 960 31.66 32.27 -10.47
C GLY A 960 31.31 32.19 -8.97
N ASP A 961 30.33 32.98 -8.53
CA ASP A 961 29.95 33.14 -7.11
C ASP A 961 28.53 32.61 -6.86
N VAL A 962 28.40 31.28 -6.87
CA VAL A 962 27.17 30.55 -6.54
C VAL A 962 27.37 29.66 -5.32
N LYS A 963 26.29 29.38 -4.59
CA LYS A 963 26.31 28.59 -3.35
C LYS A 963 25.75 27.19 -3.61
N ASN A 964 26.18 26.27 -2.76
CA ASN A 964 25.71 24.88 -2.71
C ASN A 964 25.96 24.06 -4.00
N ALA A 965 26.75 24.54 -4.96
CA ALA A 965 27.24 23.67 -6.02
C ALA A 965 28.16 22.59 -5.42
N ASP A 966 28.17 21.38 -5.99
CA ASP A 966 29.08 20.32 -5.55
C ASP A 966 30.54 20.68 -5.85
N ILE A 967 30.76 21.41 -6.94
CA ILE A 967 32.03 22.06 -7.27
C ILE A 967 31.78 23.53 -7.61
N LEU A 968 32.66 24.42 -7.14
CA LEU A 968 32.70 25.82 -7.54
C LEU A 968 34.00 26.12 -8.29
N LEU A 969 33.89 26.68 -9.49
CA LEU A 969 35.03 27.12 -10.31
C LEU A 969 34.96 28.63 -10.54
N SER A 970 36.12 29.29 -10.53
CA SER A 970 36.19 30.74 -10.77
C SER A 970 35.94 31.14 -12.22
N SER A 971 36.15 30.24 -13.18
CA SER A 971 36.10 30.54 -14.60
C SER A 971 35.90 29.27 -15.43
N THR A 972 35.26 29.40 -16.60
CA THR A 972 35.06 28.29 -17.56
C THR A 972 36.37 27.69 -18.08
N LYS A 973 37.49 28.43 -18.02
CA LYS A 973 38.85 27.93 -18.33
C LYS A 973 39.27 26.72 -17.50
N ASP A 974 38.71 26.59 -16.30
CA ASP A 974 39.05 25.55 -15.36
C ASP A 974 38.19 24.29 -15.57
N LEU A 975 37.27 24.31 -16.55
CA LEU A 975 36.48 23.15 -16.92
C LEU A 975 37.32 22.19 -17.78
N ASP A 976 37.74 21.09 -17.14
CA ASP A 976 38.48 20.01 -17.78
C ASP A 976 37.81 18.66 -17.53
N LEU A 977 37.72 17.82 -18.57
CA LEU A 977 37.04 16.53 -18.47
C LEU A 977 37.68 15.61 -17.42
N SER A 978 39.01 15.58 -17.32
CA SER A 978 39.69 14.72 -16.35
C SER A 978 39.39 15.15 -14.91
N GLN A 979 39.25 16.45 -14.68
CA GLN A 979 38.84 17.01 -13.39
C GLN A 979 37.37 16.72 -13.09
N ILE A 980 36.46 16.87 -14.07
CA ILE A 980 35.04 16.53 -13.92
C ILE A 980 34.90 15.05 -13.54
N GLN A 981 35.53 14.14 -14.28
CA GLN A 981 35.50 12.72 -13.99
C GLN A 981 36.04 12.42 -12.58
N LYS A 982 37.19 12.97 -12.21
CA LYS A 982 37.81 12.74 -10.89
C LYS A 982 36.92 13.17 -9.71
N LEU A 983 36.08 14.18 -9.88
CA LEU A 983 35.24 14.72 -8.81
C LEU A 983 33.83 14.14 -8.82
N PHE A 984 33.42 13.53 -9.93
CA PHE A 984 32.14 12.85 -10.10
C PHE A 984 32.16 11.43 -9.51
N PHE A 985 33.30 10.74 -9.58
CA PHE A 985 33.56 9.41 -9.00
C PHE A 985 34.22 9.51 -7.63
#